data_AF-A0A2R7QUB8-F1
#
_entry.id   AF-A0A2R7QUB8-F1
#
_cell.length_a   1.000
_cell.length_b   1.000
_cell.length_c   1.000
_cell.angle_alpha   90.00
_cell.angle_beta   90.00
_cell.angle_gamma   90.00
#
_symmetry.space_group_name_H-M   'P 1'
#
loop_
_entity.id
_entity.type
_entity.pdbx_description
1 polymer ?
#
loop_
_entity_poly.entity_id
_entity_poly.type
_entity_poly.pdbx_seq_one_letter_code
_entity_poly.pdbx_strand_id
1 'polypeptide(L)'
;MANAAVAQVSATVETAPIPGTPDAADDPAIWIHPTDPSKSTIIGTDKSRDGRGLVVYDLSGRQLFYYPDGRMNNVDVRYNFPLGSSRVGLVGASNRERSLDFYKVNDSDGSLTKAGSFLPTASIGTPRGFSFYHSPDTGKYFVFVTDVGKMEQWELDGSTGSVTGKLVRSWTVSGPAHTEGLVADDEMKRIYVAQEDIGGIWRYGAEPGDPTTGTKVVSTIENGGDIVQDIKGISIYYGSGGAGYLLAASQGSNRFHIYSRDDNRPLGAFAIPAGNGIDAVTGMDGIDVTNFGVGGPFPQGFFVTQDTSNEVRQNFKVVPWQSIAGAYSPALLVDAAYDPRKIGAGTPAPQPPDTTITGNPTNPTTSTTAQFSFTSTSASATFSCSLDSAPFATCVSPMSYSGLAAGAHTFRVRASDQNGVDPSPASYTWTVGTTPPPGDTTPPETTITSGPPATSTSTSASFAFTSSEANSTFQCSLDGAPRVACTSPQAYTGLAAGSHAFSVWATDAAGNADATAAAQTWTVSPSTPGGGIVRESVSQATNTSASTTLAIPKPANVAQGDVLVSCIALNGGTIPLTGAPTGWTRLAAVTTIANPKVYGFYKVATASEAASYSWTTTSTASGGAIARYSGASGPDGTATSASGGAASSGTVPAVTSTTANAMLVGCMSVNSGSVTLTSPAGMTQA
;
A
#
# COMPACT_ATOMS: atom_id res chain seq x y z
N MET A 1 -32.80 -15.41 -5.30
CA MET A 1 -32.21 -16.58 -4.59
C MET A 1 -32.29 -16.38 -3.07
N ALA A 2 -33.48 -16.56 -2.47
CA ALA A 2 -33.68 -16.39 -1.02
C ALA A 2 -33.04 -17.47 -0.12
N ASN A 3 -32.40 -18.49 -0.72
CA ASN A 3 -31.83 -19.67 -0.04
C ASN A 3 -30.35 -19.95 -0.39
N ALA A 4 -29.60 -18.98 -0.91
CA ALA A 4 -28.15 -19.14 -1.00
C ALA A 4 -27.55 -19.16 0.42
N ALA A 5 -26.58 -20.03 0.68
CA ALA A 5 -25.92 -20.12 1.97
C ALA A 5 -25.28 -18.76 2.34
N VAL A 6 -25.55 -18.28 3.56
CA VAL A 6 -24.98 -17.03 4.08
C VAL A 6 -23.60 -17.34 4.67
N ALA A 7 -22.56 -16.81 4.03
CA ALA A 7 -21.20 -16.94 4.55
C ALA A 7 -21.08 -16.24 5.93
N GLN A 8 -20.36 -16.86 6.85
CA GLN A 8 -20.07 -16.28 8.16
C GLN A 8 -18.61 -15.84 8.18
N VAL A 9 -18.37 -14.58 8.48
CA VAL A 9 -17.02 -13.99 8.52
C VAL A 9 -16.82 -13.25 9.83
N SER A 10 -15.58 -13.13 10.31
CA SER A 10 -15.30 -12.46 11.57
C SER A 10 -14.59 -11.12 11.33
N ALA A 11 -15.03 -10.09 12.04
CA ALA A 11 -14.26 -8.85 12.15
C ALA A 11 -12.92 -9.13 12.85
N THR A 12 -11.89 -8.37 12.48
CA THR A 12 -10.57 -8.44 13.11
C THR A 12 -10.22 -7.17 13.86
N VAL A 13 -10.89 -6.06 13.53
CA VAL A 13 -10.75 -4.77 14.20
C VAL A 13 -12.13 -4.17 14.36
N GLU A 14 -12.33 -3.43 15.45
CA GLU A 14 -13.45 -2.53 15.62
C GLU A 14 -12.93 -1.15 16.04
N THR A 15 -13.61 -0.09 15.65
CA THR A 15 -13.19 1.26 16.02
C THR A 15 -13.56 1.56 17.47
N ALA A 16 -12.85 2.52 18.08
CA ALA A 16 -13.31 3.17 19.28
C ALA A 16 -14.75 3.67 19.06
N PRO A 17 -15.64 3.58 20.07
CA PRO A 17 -17.02 4.03 19.94
C PRO A 17 -17.12 5.51 19.60
N ILE A 18 -18.10 5.86 18.77
CA ILE A 18 -18.36 7.26 18.45
C ILE A 18 -18.92 8.00 19.68
N PRO A 19 -18.65 9.30 19.85
CA PRO A 19 -19.13 10.03 21.03
C PRO A 19 -20.65 10.20 21.13
N GLY A 20 -21.31 10.49 20.00
CA GLY A 20 -22.73 10.84 19.90
C GLY A 20 -23.71 9.71 20.26
N THR A 21 -24.97 10.07 20.52
CA THR A 21 -26.02 9.12 20.93
C THR A 21 -27.43 9.53 20.45
N PRO A 22 -28.42 8.62 20.45
CA PRO A 22 -28.31 7.15 20.47
C PRO A 22 -28.04 6.54 19.08
N ASP A 23 -28.41 7.25 18.02
CA ASP A 23 -28.20 6.89 16.60
C ASP A 23 -27.23 7.91 15.99
N ALA A 24 -25.97 7.50 15.86
CA ALA A 24 -24.80 8.38 15.76
C ALA A 24 -23.82 7.95 14.67
N ALA A 25 -23.16 6.80 14.79
CA ALA A 25 -22.28 6.32 13.72
C ALA A 25 -23.13 5.94 12.52
N ASP A 26 -22.79 6.41 11.32
CA ASP A 26 -23.60 6.17 10.12
C ASP A 26 -22.77 5.56 8.99
N ASP A 27 -21.80 6.31 8.46
CA ASP A 27 -21.13 5.95 7.22
C ASP A 27 -19.61 6.01 7.33
N PRO A 28 -18.89 4.95 6.91
CA PRO A 28 -17.45 4.96 6.77
C PRO A 28 -16.99 5.31 5.35
N ALA A 29 -15.81 5.89 5.22
CA ALA A 29 -15.03 5.95 3.99
C ALA A 29 -13.55 5.63 4.26
N ILE A 30 -12.89 5.02 3.28
CA ILE A 30 -11.49 4.62 3.39
C ILE A 30 -10.58 5.61 2.65
N TRP A 31 -9.69 6.27 3.38
CA TRP A 31 -8.61 7.04 2.78
C TRP A 31 -7.30 6.23 2.78
N ILE A 32 -6.77 5.97 1.59
CA ILE A 32 -5.51 5.25 1.39
C ILE A 32 -4.36 6.25 1.26
N HIS A 33 -3.44 6.23 2.22
CA HIS A 33 -2.31 7.15 2.24
C HIS A 33 -1.44 7.00 0.97
N PRO A 34 -1.05 8.10 0.30
CA PRO A 34 -0.43 8.07 -1.04
C PRO A 34 0.86 7.25 -1.14
N THR A 35 1.75 7.35 -0.14
CA THR A 35 3.09 6.71 -0.19
C THR A 35 3.34 5.64 0.88
N ASP A 36 2.63 5.66 2.01
CA ASP A 36 2.75 4.71 3.11
C ASP A 36 1.37 4.12 3.46
N PRO A 37 0.95 3.02 2.80
CA PRO A 37 -0.39 2.45 3.00
C PRO A 37 -0.71 2.09 4.45
N SER A 38 0.30 1.85 5.30
CA SER A 38 0.09 1.55 6.73
C SER A 38 -0.49 2.71 7.54
N LYS A 39 -0.40 3.94 7.00
CA LYS A 39 -0.97 5.17 7.57
C LYS A 39 -2.34 5.52 7.00
N SER A 40 -2.96 4.62 6.24
CA SER A 40 -4.33 4.80 5.77
C SER A 40 -5.30 4.94 6.95
N THR A 41 -6.44 5.58 6.72
CA THR A 41 -7.40 5.88 7.78
C THR A 41 -8.81 5.48 7.37
N ILE A 42 -9.64 5.24 8.39
CA ILE A 42 -11.08 5.11 8.25
C ILE A 42 -11.69 6.43 8.71
N ILE A 43 -12.53 7.03 7.87
CA ILE A 43 -13.24 8.28 8.18
C ILE A 43 -14.70 7.92 8.38
N GLY A 44 -15.26 8.19 9.56
CA GLY A 44 -16.65 7.94 9.88
C GLY A 44 -17.46 9.23 10.05
N THR A 45 -18.77 9.13 9.91
CA THR A 45 -19.72 10.21 10.26
C THR A 45 -20.41 9.98 11.60
N ASP A 46 -20.64 11.08 12.32
CA ASP A 46 -21.55 11.17 13.46
C ASP A 46 -22.79 12.01 13.06
N LYS A 47 -23.91 11.32 12.76
CA LYS A 47 -25.18 11.92 12.30
C LYS A 47 -26.05 12.48 13.43
N SER A 48 -25.63 12.26 14.68
CA SER A 48 -26.42 12.58 15.86
C SER A 48 -26.58 14.09 16.06
N ARG A 49 -27.35 14.49 17.07
CA ARG A 49 -27.59 15.91 17.39
C ARG A 49 -26.59 16.45 18.42
N ASP A 50 -25.89 15.57 19.10
CA ASP A 50 -24.96 15.82 20.20
C ASP A 50 -23.52 15.50 19.79
N GLY A 51 -23.32 14.46 18.97
CA GLY A 51 -22.10 14.22 18.20
C GLY A 51 -22.30 14.66 16.75
N ARG A 52 -21.58 15.68 16.31
CA ARG A 52 -21.86 16.39 15.05
C ARG A 52 -20.64 16.44 14.14
N GLY A 53 -20.26 15.35 13.50
CA GLY A 53 -19.40 15.56 12.32
C GLY A 53 -18.59 14.37 11.86
N LEU A 54 -17.28 14.57 11.67
CA LEU A 54 -16.39 13.56 11.12
C LEU A 54 -15.45 13.05 12.19
N VAL A 55 -15.15 11.76 12.12
CA VAL A 55 -14.18 11.09 12.98
C VAL A 55 -13.17 10.36 12.12
N VAL A 56 -11.88 10.44 12.48
CA VAL A 56 -10.80 9.76 11.75
C VAL A 56 -10.18 8.72 12.69
N TYR A 57 -10.10 7.48 12.22
CA TYR A 57 -9.48 6.36 12.91
C TYR A 57 -8.25 5.87 12.16
N ASP A 58 -7.26 5.37 12.89
CA ASP A 58 -6.22 4.52 12.28
C ASP A 58 -6.75 3.11 12.00
N LEU A 59 -5.94 2.29 11.30
CA LEU A 59 -6.30 0.91 10.95
C LEU A 59 -6.42 -0.05 12.15
N SER A 60 -6.00 0.37 13.35
CA SER A 60 -6.25 -0.39 14.59
C SER A 60 -7.59 -0.06 15.23
N GLY A 61 -8.34 0.87 14.64
CA GLY A 61 -9.61 1.36 15.18
C GLY A 61 -9.46 2.48 16.20
N ARG A 62 -8.26 2.96 16.47
CA ARG A 62 -8.05 4.03 17.44
C ARG A 62 -8.41 5.38 16.82
N GLN A 63 -9.23 6.16 17.52
CA GLN A 63 -9.58 7.51 17.11
C GLN A 63 -8.33 8.40 17.11
N LEU A 64 -8.08 9.07 15.98
CA LEU A 64 -7.03 10.07 15.79
C LEU A 64 -7.59 11.49 15.96
N PHE A 65 -8.70 11.78 15.28
CA PHE A 65 -9.29 13.11 15.22
C PHE A 65 -10.81 13.05 15.25
N TYR A 66 -11.42 14.12 15.73
CA TYR A 66 -12.87 14.31 15.73
C TYR A 66 -13.20 15.77 15.43
N TYR A 67 -14.12 16.00 14.49
CA TYR A 67 -14.46 17.29 13.92
C TYR A 67 -15.95 17.56 14.15
N PRO A 68 -16.34 18.41 15.12
CA PRO A 68 -17.73 18.71 15.44
C PRO A 68 -18.36 19.72 14.43
N ASP A 69 -18.23 19.47 13.13
CA ASP A 69 -18.56 20.39 12.04
C ASP A 69 -20.01 20.33 11.51
N GLY A 70 -20.93 19.71 12.24
CA GLY A 70 -22.36 19.66 11.91
C GLY A 70 -22.89 18.23 11.75
N ARG A 71 -24.15 18.08 11.38
CA ARG A 71 -24.82 16.78 11.36
C ARG A 71 -24.50 16.00 10.09
N MET A 72 -23.26 15.52 9.99
CA MET A 72 -22.75 14.78 8.83
C MET A 72 -23.46 13.44 8.68
N ASN A 73 -23.89 13.09 7.46
CA ASN A 73 -24.63 11.87 7.17
C ASN A 73 -23.75 10.82 6.50
N ASN A 74 -23.47 10.99 5.21
CA ASN A 74 -22.58 10.12 4.45
C ASN A 74 -21.27 10.83 4.14
N VAL A 75 -20.21 10.05 3.95
CA VAL A 75 -18.86 10.53 3.63
C VAL A 75 -18.28 9.69 2.51
N ASP A 76 -17.55 10.32 1.59
CA ASP A 76 -16.82 9.62 0.54
C ASP A 76 -15.46 10.31 0.33
N VAL A 77 -14.54 9.64 -0.36
CA VAL A 77 -13.17 10.10 -0.64
C VAL A 77 -12.85 9.97 -2.12
N ARG A 78 -12.18 11.00 -2.67
CA ARG A 78 -11.45 10.89 -3.94
C ARG A 78 -10.06 11.48 -3.85
N TYR A 79 -9.21 11.08 -4.78
CA TYR A 79 -7.78 11.35 -4.76
C TYR A 79 -7.41 12.33 -5.87
N ASN A 80 -6.26 12.98 -5.74
CA ASN A 80 -5.70 13.86 -6.77
C ASN A 80 -6.63 15.01 -7.21
N PHE A 81 -7.50 15.48 -6.31
CA PHE A 81 -8.38 16.61 -6.59
C PHE A 81 -7.55 17.91 -6.73
N PRO A 82 -7.75 18.72 -7.78
CA PRO A 82 -7.09 20.01 -7.92
C PRO A 82 -7.64 21.04 -6.92
N LEU A 83 -6.82 21.48 -5.96
CA LEU A 83 -7.17 22.52 -4.99
C LEU A 83 -6.11 23.63 -5.02
N GLY A 84 -6.42 24.72 -5.71
CA GLY A 84 -5.47 25.77 -6.04
C GLY A 84 -4.30 25.22 -6.85
N SER A 85 -3.07 25.44 -6.37
CA SER A 85 -1.85 24.88 -6.98
C SER A 85 -1.53 23.44 -6.56
N SER A 86 -2.31 22.86 -5.64
CA SER A 86 -2.04 21.54 -5.06
C SER A 86 -2.95 20.44 -5.61
N ARG A 87 -2.54 19.18 -5.41
CA ARG A 87 -3.37 17.99 -5.59
C ARG A 87 -3.56 17.35 -4.22
N VAL A 88 -4.79 16.97 -3.88
CA VAL A 88 -5.12 16.52 -2.52
C VAL A 88 -6.00 15.28 -2.53
N GLY A 89 -5.93 14.48 -1.46
CA GLY A 89 -7.05 13.62 -1.06
C GLY A 89 -8.19 14.52 -0.57
N LEU A 90 -9.35 14.41 -1.21
CA LEU A 90 -10.54 15.17 -0.88
C LEU A 90 -11.57 14.26 -0.22
N VAL A 91 -11.97 14.64 1.00
CA VAL A 91 -13.10 14.07 1.72
C VAL A 91 -14.30 14.98 1.49
N GLY A 92 -15.45 14.40 1.23
CA GLY A 92 -16.70 15.13 1.10
C GLY A 92 -17.76 14.47 1.96
N ALA A 93 -18.64 15.27 2.54
CA ALA A 93 -19.74 14.78 3.35
C ALA A 93 -21.01 15.60 3.12
N SER A 94 -22.15 14.93 3.20
CA SER A 94 -23.46 15.58 3.29
C SER A 94 -23.73 15.99 4.73
N ASN A 95 -24.20 17.22 4.92
CA ASN A 95 -24.52 17.74 6.24
C ASN A 95 -26.02 18.07 6.31
N ARG A 96 -26.72 17.44 7.27
CA ARG A 96 -28.16 17.64 7.50
C ARG A 96 -28.51 19.06 7.99
N GLU A 97 -27.51 19.90 8.27
CA GLU A 97 -27.66 21.36 8.43
C GLU A 97 -27.76 22.11 7.07
N ARG A 98 -27.91 21.33 5.99
CA ARG A 98 -28.18 21.73 4.60
C ARG A 98 -26.94 22.23 3.83
N SER A 99 -25.80 21.59 4.01
CA SER A 99 -24.58 21.82 3.22
C SER A 99 -23.98 20.53 2.67
N LEU A 100 -23.16 20.67 1.63
CA LEU A 100 -22.12 19.70 1.27
C LEU A 100 -20.78 20.28 1.72
N ASP A 101 -20.08 19.56 2.58
CA ASP A 101 -18.85 20.01 3.22
C ASP A 101 -17.65 19.20 2.71
N PHE A 102 -16.54 19.89 2.43
CA PHE A 102 -15.36 19.29 1.82
C PHE A 102 -14.11 19.56 2.65
N TYR A 103 -13.22 18.57 2.74
CA TYR A 103 -12.00 18.62 3.52
C TYR A 103 -10.83 18.06 2.73
N LYS A 104 -9.67 18.72 2.83
CA LYS A 104 -8.39 18.17 2.41
C LYS A 104 -7.87 17.23 3.50
N VAL A 105 -7.37 16.06 3.13
CA VAL A 105 -6.56 15.22 4.03
C VAL A 105 -5.13 15.75 4.08
N ASN A 106 -4.56 15.83 5.28
CA ASN A 106 -3.16 16.13 5.50
C ASN A 106 -2.35 14.83 5.55
N ASP A 107 -1.62 14.52 4.48
CA ASP A 107 -0.93 13.23 4.33
C ASP A 107 0.02 12.88 5.48
N SER A 108 0.60 13.88 6.17
CA SER A 108 1.57 13.66 7.24
C SER A 108 1.01 12.91 8.45
N ASP A 109 -0.27 13.15 8.78
CA ASP A 109 -0.89 12.67 10.02
C ASP A 109 -2.34 12.17 9.85
N GLY A 110 -2.95 12.35 8.68
CA GLY A 110 -4.34 11.95 8.39
C GLY A 110 -5.39 12.93 8.92
N SER A 111 -5.00 14.09 9.45
CA SER A 111 -5.94 15.12 9.88
C SER A 111 -6.66 15.78 8.69
N LEU A 112 -7.86 16.32 8.93
CA LEU A 112 -8.70 16.99 7.94
C LEU A 112 -8.63 18.52 8.09
N THR A 113 -8.48 19.21 6.96
CA THR A 113 -8.58 20.68 6.85
C THR A 113 -9.79 21.04 6.00
N LYS A 114 -10.73 21.83 6.52
CA LYS A 114 -11.91 22.25 5.75
C LYS A 114 -11.48 23.04 4.49
N ALA A 115 -11.94 22.57 3.33
CA ALA A 115 -11.51 23.01 2.01
C ALA A 115 -12.63 23.70 1.21
N GLY A 116 -13.87 23.67 1.69
CA GLY A 116 -14.99 24.36 1.05
C GLY A 116 -16.34 23.84 1.53
N SER A 117 -17.40 24.56 1.19
CA SER A 117 -18.78 24.17 1.47
C SER A 117 -19.71 24.90 0.53
N PHE A 118 -20.79 24.25 0.11
CA PHE A 118 -21.88 24.90 -0.61
C PHE A 118 -23.23 24.25 -0.30
N LEU A 119 -24.31 25.00 -0.55
CA LEU A 119 -25.67 24.53 -0.34
C LEU A 119 -26.15 23.76 -1.59
N PRO A 120 -26.80 22.60 -1.44
CA PRO A 120 -27.56 22.02 -2.54
C PRO A 120 -28.81 22.87 -2.84
N THR A 121 -29.57 22.54 -3.90
CA THR A 121 -30.76 23.35 -4.19
C THR A 121 -31.88 23.12 -3.16
N ALA A 122 -32.99 23.85 -3.28
CA ALA A 122 -34.18 23.60 -2.46
C ALA A 122 -34.81 22.21 -2.69
N SER A 123 -34.41 21.48 -3.73
CA SER A 123 -34.86 20.10 -3.97
C SER A 123 -34.30 19.10 -2.96
N ILE A 124 -33.16 19.44 -2.35
CA ILE A 124 -32.50 18.68 -1.27
C ILE A 124 -32.66 19.49 0.01
N GLY A 125 -33.72 19.19 0.76
CA GLY A 125 -34.04 19.86 2.02
C GLY A 125 -33.20 19.31 3.18
N THR A 126 -33.00 18.00 3.22
CA THR A 126 -32.15 17.30 4.19
C THR A 126 -31.16 16.42 3.42
N PRO A 127 -29.93 16.89 3.18
CA PRO A 127 -28.90 16.06 2.55
C PRO A 127 -28.69 14.74 3.30
N ARG A 128 -28.72 13.62 2.59
CA ARG A 128 -28.52 12.26 3.13
C ARG A 128 -27.38 11.55 2.39
N GLY A 129 -27.69 10.77 1.37
CA GLY A 129 -26.69 10.06 0.58
C GLY A 129 -25.65 11.01 0.00
N PHE A 130 -24.40 10.55 -0.04
CA PHE A 130 -23.27 11.28 -0.61
C PHE A 130 -22.36 10.29 -1.33
N SER A 131 -21.95 10.61 -2.56
CA SER A 131 -20.86 9.89 -3.22
C SER A 131 -20.17 10.80 -4.23
N PHE A 132 -18.85 10.72 -4.30
CA PHE A 132 -18.08 11.33 -5.37
C PHE A 132 -18.16 10.50 -6.66
N TYR A 133 -17.86 11.16 -7.77
CA TYR A 133 -17.58 10.53 -9.06
C TYR A 133 -16.41 11.24 -9.73
N HIS A 134 -15.43 10.47 -10.20
CA HIS A 134 -14.32 10.99 -11.01
C HIS A 134 -14.44 10.47 -12.44
N SER A 135 -14.78 11.36 -13.36
CA SER A 135 -15.01 10.99 -14.76
C SER A 135 -13.72 10.55 -15.43
N PRO A 136 -13.63 9.32 -15.97
CA PRO A 136 -12.45 8.85 -16.67
C PRO A 136 -12.33 9.46 -18.07
N ASP A 137 -13.44 9.98 -18.61
CA ASP A 137 -13.49 10.61 -19.93
C ASP A 137 -12.95 12.06 -19.89
N THR A 138 -13.20 12.77 -18.78
CA THR A 138 -12.92 14.21 -18.68
C THR A 138 -11.92 14.61 -17.59
N GLY A 139 -11.62 13.71 -16.64
CA GLY A 139 -10.82 14.02 -15.45
C GLY A 139 -11.50 14.98 -14.47
N LYS A 140 -12.80 15.25 -14.67
CA LYS A 140 -13.59 16.13 -13.80
C LYS A 140 -14.15 15.37 -12.60
N TYR A 141 -14.28 16.09 -11.50
CA TYR A 141 -14.85 15.57 -10.26
C TYR A 141 -16.27 16.06 -10.10
N PHE A 142 -17.12 15.16 -9.64
CA PHE A 142 -18.51 15.41 -9.34
C PHE A 142 -18.85 14.87 -7.96
N VAL A 143 -19.93 15.38 -7.39
CA VAL A 143 -20.58 14.79 -6.23
C VAL A 143 -22.05 14.56 -6.54
N PHE A 144 -22.57 13.44 -6.04
CA PHE A 144 -23.98 13.15 -5.98
C PHE A 144 -24.46 13.28 -4.54
N VAL A 145 -25.62 13.90 -4.38
CA VAL A 145 -26.32 14.00 -3.09
C VAL A 145 -27.78 13.62 -3.26
N THR A 146 -28.34 12.97 -2.25
CA THR A 146 -29.76 12.63 -2.21
C THR A 146 -30.52 13.27 -1.04
N ASP A 147 -31.84 13.31 -1.23
CA ASP A 147 -32.89 13.45 -0.21
C ASP A 147 -33.98 12.42 -0.55
N VAL A 148 -35.17 12.48 0.03
CA VAL A 148 -36.29 11.55 -0.22
C VAL A 148 -36.69 11.54 -1.70
N GLY A 149 -36.23 10.52 -2.43
CA GLY A 149 -36.49 10.28 -3.84
C GLY A 149 -35.90 11.35 -4.75
N LYS A 150 -35.00 12.21 -4.26
CA LYS A 150 -34.40 13.31 -5.02
C LYS A 150 -32.91 13.12 -5.09
N MET A 151 -32.34 13.48 -6.23
CA MET A 151 -30.90 13.39 -6.47
C MET A 151 -30.41 14.58 -7.26
N GLU A 152 -29.25 15.08 -6.87
CA GLU A 152 -28.52 16.12 -7.58
C GLU A 152 -27.10 15.65 -7.88
N GLN A 153 -26.56 16.12 -9.01
CA GLN A 153 -25.17 15.98 -9.38
C GLN A 153 -24.55 17.38 -9.53
N TRP A 154 -23.40 17.56 -8.91
CA TRP A 154 -22.67 18.82 -8.90
C TRP A 154 -21.26 18.60 -9.45
N GLU A 155 -20.86 19.39 -10.44
CA GLU A 155 -19.45 19.48 -10.89
C GLU A 155 -18.67 20.32 -9.87
N LEU A 156 -17.51 19.80 -9.44
CA LEU A 156 -16.67 20.44 -8.44
C LEU A 156 -15.55 21.26 -9.09
N ASP A 157 -15.31 22.44 -8.53
CA ASP A 157 -14.18 23.31 -8.91
C ASP A 157 -13.41 23.72 -7.65
N GLY A 158 -12.12 23.39 -7.62
CA GLY A 158 -11.17 23.77 -6.58
C GLY A 158 -10.10 24.74 -7.03
N SER A 159 -10.19 25.29 -8.25
CA SER A 159 -9.15 26.12 -8.89
C SER A 159 -8.74 27.35 -8.08
N THR A 160 -9.65 27.88 -7.25
CA THR A 160 -9.41 29.05 -6.39
C THR A 160 -8.79 28.71 -5.03
N GLY A 161 -8.51 27.43 -4.76
CA GLY A 161 -8.06 26.94 -3.46
C GLY A 161 -9.19 26.65 -2.46
N SER A 162 -10.45 26.85 -2.86
CA SER A 162 -11.65 26.41 -2.13
C SER A 162 -12.55 25.61 -3.06
N VAL A 163 -13.15 24.54 -2.55
CA VAL A 163 -14.13 23.73 -3.29
C VAL A 163 -15.43 24.49 -3.45
N THR A 164 -15.91 24.57 -4.67
CA THR A 164 -17.23 25.09 -5.05
C THR A 164 -17.93 24.10 -5.97
N GLY A 165 -19.26 24.23 -6.10
CA GLY A 165 -20.08 23.31 -6.89
C GLY A 165 -20.93 24.03 -7.91
N LYS A 166 -21.06 23.44 -9.10
CA LYS A 166 -22.04 23.82 -10.12
C LYS A 166 -23.02 22.68 -10.36
N LEU A 167 -24.32 22.91 -10.16
CA LEU A 167 -25.35 21.90 -10.45
C LEU A 167 -25.32 21.57 -11.95
N VAL A 168 -25.22 20.28 -12.26
CA VAL A 168 -25.21 19.79 -13.65
C VAL A 168 -26.38 18.86 -13.95
N ARG A 169 -26.90 18.12 -12.96
CA ARG A 169 -28.12 17.31 -13.10
C ARG A 169 -28.96 17.35 -11.82
N SER A 170 -30.27 17.24 -11.97
CA SER A 170 -31.22 17.04 -10.87
C SER A 170 -32.39 16.20 -11.36
N TRP A 171 -32.81 15.19 -10.60
CA TRP A 171 -33.92 14.32 -10.96
C TRP A 171 -34.58 13.66 -9.75
N THR A 172 -35.66 12.91 -10.00
CA THR A 172 -36.36 12.10 -9.01
C THR A 172 -36.03 10.63 -9.21
N VAL A 173 -35.55 9.98 -8.16
CA VAL A 173 -35.37 8.52 -8.08
C VAL A 173 -36.73 7.94 -7.70
N SER A 174 -37.31 7.13 -8.60
CA SER A 174 -38.65 6.51 -8.54
C SER A 174 -39.46 6.67 -7.23
N GLY A 175 -40.54 7.46 -7.24
CA GLY A 175 -41.44 7.61 -6.08
C GLY A 175 -40.83 8.38 -4.89
N PRO A 176 -41.57 8.54 -3.78
CA PRO A 176 -41.12 9.32 -2.61
C PRO A 176 -40.34 8.46 -1.58
N ALA A 177 -39.48 7.54 -2.02
CA ALA A 177 -38.71 6.66 -1.12
C ALA A 177 -37.49 7.36 -0.52
N HIS A 178 -37.05 6.98 0.68
CA HIS A 178 -35.72 7.37 1.14
C HIS A 178 -34.64 6.81 0.21
N THR A 179 -33.70 7.68 -0.18
CA THR A 179 -32.49 7.31 -0.93
C THR A 179 -31.30 7.80 -0.15
N GLU A 180 -30.42 6.88 0.24
CA GLU A 180 -29.25 7.17 1.07
C GLU A 180 -28.00 6.46 0.55
N GLY A 181 -28.02 5.13 0.43
CA GLY A 181 -26.89 4.40 -0.16
C GLY A 181 -26.57 4.88 -1.57
N LEU A 182 -25.36 5.40 -1.77
CA LEU A 182 -24.86 5.93 -3.04
C LEU A 182 -23.44 5.44 -3.28
N VAL A 183 -23.16 4.99 -4.50
CA VAL A 183 -21.77 4.73 -4.94
C VAL A 183 -21.62 4.93 -6.44
N ALA A 184 -20.64 5.73 -6.85
CA ALA A 184 -20.27 5.87 -8.25
C ALA A 184 -19.17 4.88 -8.64
N ASP A 185 -19.37 4.22 -9.78
CA ASP A 185 -18.33 3.48 -10.48
C ASP A 185 -17.59 4.40 -11.45
N ASP A 186 -16.42 4.88 -11.00
CA ASP A 186 -15.59 5.76 -11.80
C ASP A 186 -15.15 5.15 -13.14
N GLU A 187 -14.85 3.84 -13.25
CA GLU A 187 -14.40 3.27 -14.54
C GLU A 187 -15.57 2.96 -15.49
N MET A 188 -16.67 2.42 -14.95
CA MET A 188 -17.82 2.02 -15.77
C MET A 188 -18.78 3.17 -16.02
N LYS A 189 -18.54 4.35 -15.43
CA LYS A 189 -19.35 5.57 -15.57
C LYS A 189 -20.79 5.36 -15.13
N ARG A 190 -20.96 4.71 -13.97
CA ARG A 190 -22.27 4.36 -13.40
C ARG A 190 -22.44 4.99 -12.03
N ILE A 191 -23.66 5.34 -11.67
CA ILE A 191 -24.00 5.72 -10.30
C ILE A 191 -25.12 4.80 -9.83
N TYR A 192 -24.93 4.18 -8.67
CA TYR A 192 -25.90 3.33 -8.02
C TYR A 192 -26.56 4.07 -6.86
N VAL A 193 -27.87 3.87 -6.71
CA VAL A 193 -28.69 4.50 -5.67
C VAL A 193 -29.55 3.43 -5.02
N ALA A 194 -29.37 3.21 -3.73
CA ALA A 194 -30.23 2.36 -2.91
C ALA A 194 -31.46 3.18 -2.49
N GLN A 195 -32.64 2.65 -2.81
CA GLN A 195 -33.87 3.07 -2.17
C GLN A 195 -34.15 2.15 -0.98
N GLU A 196 -34.22 2.73 0.21
CA GLU A 196 -34.27 1.99 1.48
C GLU A 196 -35.52 1.13 1.59
N ASP A 197 -36.69 1.78 1.51
CA ASP A 197 -37.97 1.21 1.94
C ASP A 197 -38.80 0.61 0.79
N ILE A 198 -38.47 0.95 -0.47
CA ILE A 198 -39.12 0.46 -1.68
C ILE A 198 -38.12 0.39 -2.83
N GLY A 199 -38.24 -0.58 -3.73
CA GLY A 199 -37.68 -0.43 -5.08
C GLY A 199 -36.28 -0.96 -5.33
N GLY A 200 -35.44 -1.18 -4.31
CA GLY A 200 -34.14 -1.83 -4.49
C GLY A 200 -33.02 -0.88 -4.94
N ILE A 201 -32.07 -1.38 -5.74
CA ILE A 201 -30.93 -0.57 -6.22
C ILE A 201 -31.16 -0.16 -7.67
N TRP A 202 -31.07 1.14 -7.93
CA TRP A 202 -31.13 1.73 -9.26
C TRP A 202 -29.75 2.08 -9.77
N ARG A 203 -29.54 1.90 -11.07
CA ARG A 203 -28.33 2.26 -11.80
C ARG A 203 -28.63 3.32 -12.84
N TYR A 204 -27.82 4.37 -12.88
CA TYR A 204 -27.82 5.42 -13.90
C TYR A 204 -26.43 5.56 -14.51
N GLY A 205 -26.34 6.28 -15.63
CA GLY A 205 -25.06 6.80 -16.10
C GLY A 205 -24.58 7.94 -15.20
N ALA A 206 -23.28 8.00 -14.93
CA ALA A 206 -22.66 8.97 -14.02
C ALA A 206 -22.21 10.26 -14.71
N GLU A 207 -22.15 10.31 -16.04
CA GLU A 207 -21.75 11.53 -16.74
C GLU A 207 -22.85 12.59 -16.67
N PRO A 208 -22.51 13.90 -16.66
CA PRO A 208 -23.49 14.97 -16.56
C PRO A 208 -24.46 15.05 -17.76
N GLY A 209 -24.11 14.42 -18.88
CA GLY A 209 -24.96 14.32 -20.07
C GLY A 209 -25.84 13.07 -20.13
N ASP A 210 -25.67 12.13 -19.19
CA ASP A 210 -26.41 10.85 -19.22
C ASP A 210 -27.90 11.03 -18.88
N PRO A 211 -28.79 10.15 -19.39
CA PRO A 211 -30.20 10.18 -19.09
C PRO A 211 -30.50 10.06 -17.58
N THR A 212 -31.57 10.73 -17.16
CA THR A 212 -32.09 10.65 -15.77
C THR A 212 -33.09 9.50 -15.57
N THR A 213 -33.20 8.60 -16.55
CA THR A 213 -33.99 7.36 -16.45
C THR A 213 -33.11 6.24 -15.93
N GLY A 214 -33.43 5.72 -14.74
CA GLY A 214 -32.65 4.66 -14.10
C GLY A 214 -33.07 3.26 -14.54
N THR A 215 -32.14 2.32 -14.46
CA THR A 215 -32.41 0.88 -14.56
C THR A 215 -32.40 0.29 -13.16
N LYS A 216 -33.48 -0.38 -12.75
CA LYS A 216 -33.49 -1.14 -11.50
C LYS A 216 -32.65 -2.42 -11.70
N VAL A 217 -31.56 -2.56 -10.95
CA VAL A 217 -30.60 -3.68 -11.06
C VAL A 217 -30.74 -4.68 -9.91
N VAL A 218 -31.29 -4.25 -8.77
CA VAL A 218 -31.62 -5.13 -7.63
C VAL A 218 -33.04 -4.82 -7.18
N SER A 219 -33.82 -5.83 -6.82
CA SER A 219 -35.20 -5.68 -6.32
C SER A 219 -35.34 -6.23 -4.90
N THR A 220 -36.12 -5.53 -4.06
CA THR A 220 -36.65 -6.04 -2.79
C THR A 220 -37.87 -6.95 -3.04
N ILE A 221 -38.38 -7.64 -2.02
CA ILE A 221 -39.28 -8.81 -2.13
C ILE A 221 -40.74 -8.46 -2.50
N GLU A 222 -41.00 -7.76 -3.62
CA GLU A 222 -42.36 -7.65 -4.18
C GLU A 222 -42.75 -8.85 -5.06
N ASN A 223 -41.77 -9.62 -5.58
CA ASN A 223 -41.95 -10.95 -6.18
C ASN A 223 -40.57 -11.56 -6.48
N GLY A 224 -40.03 -12.38 -5.58
CA GLY A 224 -38.78 -13.14 -5.84
C GLY A 224 -37.46 -12.36 -5.76
N GLY A 225 -37.43 -11.20 -5.07
CA GLY A 225 -36.24 -10.37 -4.88
C GLY A 225 -35.09 -11.03 -4.09
N ASP A 226 -33.91 -10.39 -4.12
CA ASP A 226 -32.64 -10.95 -3.64
C ASP A 226 -32.14 -10.37 -2.31
N ILE A 227 -32.73 -9.28 -1.81
CA ILE A 227 -32.30 -8.54 -0.61
C ILE A 227 -33.51 -8.13 0.26
N VAL A 228 -33.33 -8.14 1.58
CA VAL A 228 -34.34 -7.72 2.56
C VAL A 228 -34.18 -6.22 2.83
N GLN A 229 -35.28 -5.47 2.80
CA GLN A 229 -35.28 -4.05 3.14
C GLN A 229 -35.04 -3.85 4.66
N ASP A 230 -34.39 -2.79 5.11
CA ASP A 230 -33.96 -1.63 4.30
C ASP A 230 -32.58 -1.83 3.66
N ILE A 231 -32.41 -1.34 2.43
CA ILE A 231 -31.08 -1.31 1.78
C ILE A 231 -30.39 -0.01 2.17
N LYS A 232 -29.26 -0.11 2.87
CA LYS A 232 -28.51 1.04 3.40
C LYS A 232 -27.28 1.32 2.54
N GLY A 233 -26.09 1.37 3.14
CA GLY A 233 -24.83 1.61 2.44
C GLY A 233 -24.61 0.65 1.27
N ILE A 234 -24.04 1.18 0.21
CA ILE A 234 -23.56 0.43 -0.95
C ILE A 234 -22.13 0.88 -1.27
N SER A 235 -21.27 -0.05 -1.68
CA SER A 235 -19.89 0.28 -2.06
C SER A 235 -19.41 -0.65 -3.18
N ILE A 236 -18.31 -0.29 -3.85
CA ILE A 236 -17.76 -1.02 -4.99
C ILE A 236 -16.37 -1.55 -4.63
N TYR A 237 -16.22 -2.87 -4.72
CA TYR A 237 -14.91 -3.50 -4.76
C TYR A 237 -14.38 -3.45 -6.20
N TYR A 238 -13.23 -2.81 -6.40
CA TYR A 238 -12.57 -2.72 -7.71
C TYR A 238 -11.59 -3.87 -7.94
N GLY A 239 -11.55 -4.36 -9.17
CA GLY A 239 -10.51 -5.26 -9.67
C GLY A 239 -10.05 -4.86 -11.06
N SER A 240 -8.88 -5.34 -11.47
CA SER A 240 -8.30 -5.06 -12.77
C SER A 240 -9.20 -5.47 -13.93
N GLY A 241 -9.13 -4.73 -15.04
CA GLY A 241 -9.89 -5.02 -16.25
C GLY A 241 -11.41 -4.83 -16.12
N GLY A 242 -11.87 -4.03 -15.14
CA GLY A 242 -13.30 -3.83 -14.88
C GLY A 242 -13.95 -4.95 -14.07
N ALA A 243 -13.17 -5.89 -13.53
CA ALA A 243 -13.69 -6.87 -12.59
C ALA A 243 -14.06 -6.21 -11.24
N GLY A 244 -14.78 -6.94 -10.40
CA GLY A 244 -15.11 -6.51 -9.05
C GLY A 244 -16.55 -6.80 -8.64
N TYR A 245 -17.00 -6.10 -7.59
CA TYR A 245 -18.29 -6.35 -6.96
C TYR A 245 -19.01 -5.06 -6.57
N LEU A 246 -20.33 -5.07 -6.68
CA LEU A 246 -21.21 -4.14 -5.97
C LEU A 246 -21.64 -4.81 -4.66
N LEU A 247 -21.43 -4.14 -3.54
CA LEU A 247 -21.86 -4.59 -2.21
C LEU A 247 -23.04 -3.76 -1.73
N ALA A 248 -23.94 -4.38 -0.97
CA ALA A 248 -25.08 -3.71 -0.39
C ALA A 248 -25.40 -4.21 1.02
N ALA A 249 -25.59 -3.29 1.96
CA ALA A 249 -26.05 -3.58 3.31
C ALA A 249 -27.57 -3.80 3.33
N SER A 250 -28.00 -4.95 3.85
CA SER A 250 -29.39 -5.30 4.11
C SER A 250 -29.68 -5.19 5.59
N GLN A 251 -30.09 -4.01 6.04
CA GLN A 251 -30.29 -3.70 7.45
C GLN A 251 -31.36 -4.62 8.07
N GLY A 252 -32.47 -4.86 7.38
CA GLY A 252 -33.54 -5.71 7.90
C GLY A 252 -33.20 -7.20 8.01
N SER A 253 -32.06 -7.66 7.48
CA SER A 253 -31.59 -9.04 7.66
C SER A 253 -30.23 -9.18 8.32
N ASN A 254 -29.56 -8.06 8.65
CA ASN A 254 -28.17 -8.04 9.14
C ASN A 254 -27.21 -8.80 8.21
N ARG A 255 -27.35 -8.63 6.90
CA ARG A 255 -26.53 -9.27 5.86
C ARG A 255 -25.95 -8.26 4.88
N PHE A 256 -24.83 -8.63 4.29
CA PHE A 256 -24.19 -7.90 3.20
C PHE A 256 -24.30 -8.73 1.93
N HIS A 257 -24.95 -8.18 0.91
CA HIS A 257 -25.16 -8.83 -0.37
C HIS A 257 -24.07 -8.44 -1.36
N ILE A 258 -23.61 -9.40 -2.14
CA ILE A 258 -22.57 -9.21 -3.15
C ILE A 258 -23.18 -9.48 -4.52
N TYR A 259 -22.99 -8.53 -5.42
CA TYR A 259 -23.34 -8.62 -6.83
C TYR A 259 -22.08 -8.47 -7.66
N SER A 260 -22.06 -9.06 -8.86
CA SER A 260 -21.01 -8.74 -9.82
C SER A 260 -21.03 -7.25 -10.16
N ARG A 261 -19.88 -6.69 -10.50
CA ARG A 261 -19.79 -5.28 -10.91
C ARG A 261 -20.27 -5.04 -12.36
N ASP A 262 -20.09 -6.03 -13.23
CA ASP A 262 -20.36 -5.93 -14.67
C ASP A 262 -21.86 -5.92 -14.98
N ASP A 263 -22.58 -6.98 -14.61
CA ASP A 263 -23.99 -7.20 -14.92
C ASP A 263 -24.91 -7.14 -13.69
N ASN A 264 -24.36 -6.93 -12.49
CA ASN A 264 -25.08 -6.86 -11.22
C ASN A 264 -25.82 -8.15 -10.85
N ARG A 265 -25.36 -9.32 -11.34
CA ARG A 265 -25.92 -10.61 -10.95
C ARG A 265 -25.60 -10.93 -9.47
N PRO A 266 -26.54 -11.51 -8.71
CA PRO A 266 -26.31 -11.86 -7.30
C PRO A 266 -25.30 -13.01 -7.18
N LEU A 267 -24.35 -12.87 -6.25
CA LEU A 267 -23.30 -13.86 -5.95
C LEU A 267 -23.50 -14.55 -4.60
N GLY A 268 -24.25 -13.93 -3.70
CA GLY A 268 -24.56 -14.45 -2.38
C GLY A 268 -24.53 -13.34 -1.33
N ALA A 269 -24.52 -13.74 -0.06
CA ALA A 269 -24.48 -12.81 1.06
C ALA A 269 -23.60 -13.34 2.20
N PHE A 270 -23.09 -12.43 3.02
CA PHE A 270 -22.37 -12.77 4.25
C PHE A 270 -22.94 -12.02 5.45
N ALA A 271 -22.65 -12.52 6.65
CA ALA A 271 -22.95 -11.89 7.93
C ALA A 271 -21.70 -11.89 8.82
N ILE A 272 -21.66 -10.97 9.77
CA ILE A 272 -20.55 -10.80 10.72
C ILE A 272 -21.04 -11.14 12.13
N PRO A 273 -21.06 -12.43 12.53
CA PRO A 273 -21.37 -12.83 13.89
C PRO A 273 -20.25 -12.44 14.86
N ALA A 274 -20.55 -12.49 16.16
CA ALA A 274 -19.57 -12.29 17.21
C ALA A 274 -18.40 -13.29 17.09
N GLY A 275 -17.17 -12.79 17.22
CA GLY A 275 -15.95 -13.56 17.04
C GLY A 275 -14.71 -12.70 17.30
N ASN A 276 -13.57 -13.32 17.59
CA ASN A 276 -12.31 -12.61 17.90
C ASN A 276 -12.39 -11.60 19.06
N GLY A 277 -13.36 -11.76 19.96
CA GLY A 277 -13.60 -10.78 21.04
C GLY A 277 -14.34 -9.52 20.59
N ILE A 278 -14.84 -9.49 19.35
CA ILE A 278 -15.68 -8.43 18.79
C ILE A 278 -17.11 -8.99 18.68
N ASP A 279 -18.10 -8.16 18.98
CA ASP A 279 -19.51 -8.50 18.89
C ASP A 279 -20.05 -8.56 17.45
N ALA A 280 -21.31 -8.96 17.32
CA ALA A 280 -21.95 -9.17 16.03
C ALA A 280 -22.44 -7.85 15.43
N VAL A 281 -22.24 -7.66 14.13
CA VAL A 281 -22.80 -6.50 13.44
C VAL A 281 -24.31 -6.64 13.28
N THR A 282 -25.06 -5.65 13.76
CA THR A 282 -26.51 -5.59 13.62
C THR A 282 -27.01 -4.18 13.33
N GLY A 283 -28.13 -4.08 12.61
CA GLY A 283 -28.79 -2.80 12.33
C GLY A 283 -27.91 -1.82 11.57
N MET A 284 -27.00 -2.31 10.73
CA MET A 284 -25.98 -1.49 10.08
C MET A 284 -26.58 -0.46 9.11
N ASP A 285 -25.93 0.71 9.03
CA ASP A 285 -26.19 1.73 8.00
C ASP A 285 -25.14 1.67 6.88
N GLY A 286 -24.04 2.40 6.99
CA GLY A 286 -23.03 2.55 5.94
C GLY A 286 -22.01 1.41 5.84
N ILE A 287 -21.43 1.29 4.63
CA ILE A 287 -20.37 0.34 4.30
C ILE A 287 -19.36 0.99 3.36
N ASP A 288 -18.10 0.56 3.45
CA ASP A 288 -17.11 0.83 2.42
C ASP A 288 -16.17 -0.36 2.25
N VAL A 289 -15.50 -0.45 1.09
CA VAL A 289 -14.58 -1.54 0.78
C VAL A 289 -13.41 -1.04 -0.05
N THR A 290 -12.23 -1.54 0.27
CA THR A 290 -11.06 -1.39 -0.58
C THR A 290 -10.48 -2.74 -0.95
N ASN A 291 -10.06 -2.86 -2.20
CA ASN A 291 -9.26 -3.98 -2.68
C ASN A 291 -7.77 -3.80 -2.37
N PHE A 292 -7.31 -2.57 -2.15
CA PHE A 292 -5.90 -2.23 -2.08
C PHE A 292 -5.30 -2.63 -0.72
N GLY A 293 -4.14 -3.28 -0.75
CA GLY A 293 -3.44 -3.71 0.47
C GLY A 293 -2.88 -2.52 1.26
N VAL A 294 -3.31 -2.38 2.52
CA VAL A 294 -2.86 -1.30 3.43
C VAL A 294 -1.94 -1.79 4.56
N GLY A 295 -1.50 -3.04 4.50
CA GLY A 295 -0.61 -3.65 5.50
C GLY A 295 -1.35 -4.12 6.77
N GLY A 296 -0.58 -4.55 7.78
CA GLY A 296 -1.14 -5.10 9.02
C GLY A 296 -2.08 -6.30 8.75
N PRO A 297 -3.29 -6.34 9.36
CA PRO A 297 -4.27 -7.40 9.10
C PRO A 297 -4.95 -7.29 7.71
N PHE A 298 -4.69 -6.23 6.94
CA PHE A 298 -5.37 -5.92 5.68
C PHE A 298 -4.41 -5.91 4.45
N PRO A 299 -3.59 -6.96 4.24
CA PRO A 299 -2.66 -7.02 3.10
C PRO A 299 -3.36 -7.12 1.75
N GLN A 300 -4.67 -7.44 1.74
CA GLN A 300 -5.47 -7.65 0.53
C GLN A 300 -6.73 -6.77 0.52
N GLY A 301 -6.65 -5.63 1.21
CA GLY A 301 -7.78 -4.73 1.43
C GLY A 301 -8.71 -5.21 2.53
N PHE A 302 -9.78 -4.44 2.74
CA PHE A 302 -10.73 -4.69 3.82
C PHE A 302 -12.10 -4.10 3.50
N PHE A 303 -13.09 -4.66 4.19
CA PHE A 303 -14.46 -4.19 4.25
C PHE A 303 -14.69 -3.54 5.61
N VAL A 304 -15.35 -2.37 5.64
CA VAL A 304 -15.74 -1.67 6.86
C VAL A 304 -17.23 -1.41 6.85
N THR A 305 -17.88 -1.55 8.01
CA THR A 305 -19.31 -1.32 8.16
C THR A 305 -19.63 -0.74 9.52
N GLN A 306 -20.67 0.09 9.59
CA GLN A 306 -21.24 0.56 10.85
C GLN A 306 -21.92 -0.58 11.63
N ASP A 307 -21.92 -0.49 12.95
CA ASP A 307 -22.68 -1.37 13.83
C ASP A 307 -23.50 -0.58 14.86
N THR A 308 -24.81 -0.86 14.87
CA THR A 308 -25.77 -0.16 15.73
C THR A 308 -25.75 -0.69 17.17
N SER A 309 -25.44 -1.97 17.39
CA SER A 309 -25.54 -2.59 18.72
C SER A 309 -24.19 -2.99 19.30
N ASN A 310 -23.26 -2.04 19.35
CA ASN A 310 -21.99 -2.23 20.04
C ASN A 310 -22.15 -1.99 21.54
N GLU A 311 -21.76 -2.95 22.41
CA GLU A 311 -22.00 -3.11 23.88
C GLU A 311 -22.37 -1.88 24.75
N VAL A 312 -21.98 -0.65 24.36
CA VAL A 312 -22.39 0.62 24.96
C VAL A 312 -22.78 1.72 23.94
N ARG A 313 -22.01 1.89 22.85
CA ARG A 313 -22.18 2.97 21.83
C ARG A 313 -21.74 2.49 20.44
N GLN A 314 -22.41 2.96 19.40
CA GLN A 314 -22.16 2.59 18.00
C GLN A 314 -20.71 2.81 17.56
N ASN A 315 -20.22 1.97 16.66
CA ASN A 315 -18.87 2.04 16.09
C ASN A 315 -18.82 1.44 14.67
N PHE A 316 -17.63 1.18 14.15
CA PHE A 316 -17.42 0.49 12.88
C PHE A 316 -16.63 -0.81 13.09
N LYS A 317 -17.01 -1.87 12.37
CA LYS A 317 -16.28 -3.14 12.33
C LYS A 317 -15.52 -3.28 11.02
N VAL A 318 -14.35 -3.90 11.08
CA VAL A 318 -13.43 -4.05 9.95
C VAL A 318 -13.11 -5.52 9.72
N VAL A 319 -13.37 -6.00 8.51
CA VAL A 319 -13.20 -7.38 8.08
C VAL A 319 -12.16 -7.42 6.96
N PRO A 320 -11.09 -8.23 7.08
CA PRO A 320 -10.14 -8.39 5.99
C PRO A 320 -10.81 -8.99 4.75
N TRP A 321 -10.57 -8.41 3.57
CA TRP A 321 -11.27 -8.82 2.36
C TRP A 321 -11.05 -10.29 2.02
N GLN A 322 -9.84 -10.80 2.26
CA GLN A 322 -9.50 -12.20 2.02
C GLN A 322 -10.35 -13.19 2.82
N SER A 323 -10.82 -12.80 4.01
CA SER A 323 -11.73 -13.59 4.82
C SER A 323 -13.12 -13.66 4.20
N ILE A 324 -13.60 -12.55 3.62
CA ILE A 324 -14.86 -12.54 2.85
C ILE A 324 -14.69 -13.36 1.58
N ALA A 325 -13.66 -13.08 0.78
CA ALA A 325 -13.46 -13.73 -0.50
C ALA A 325 -13.30 -15.26 -0.39
N GLY A 326 -12.55 -15.72 0.62
CA GLY A 326 -12.33 -17.14 0.89
C GLY A 326 -13.55 -17.89 1.44
N ALA A 327 -14.60 -17.19 1.90
CA ALA A 327 -15.82 -17.81 2.40
C ALA A 327 -16.78 -18.27 1.29
N TYR A 328 -16.49 -17.93 0.02
CA TYR A 328 -17.29 -18.31 -1.14
C TYR A 328 -16.65 -19.48 -1.90
N SER A 329 -17.49 -20.24 -2.61
CA SER A 329 -17.04 -21.33 -3.49
C SER A 329 -17.73 -21.21 -4.85
N PRO A 330 -17.01 -20.85 -5.93
CA PRO A 330 -15.59 -20.48 -5.95
C PRO A 330 -15.32 -19.19 -5.15
N ALA A 331 -14.08 -19.03 -4.68
CA ALA A 331 -13.66 -17.84 -3.95
C ALA A 331 -13.88 -16.57 -4.78
N LEU A 332 -14.18 -15.46 -4.11
CA LEU A 332 -14.26 -14.17 -4.77
C LEU A 332 -12.86 -13.66 -5.15
N LEU A 333 -12.84 -12.69 -6.07
CA LEU A 333 -11.65 -12.01 -6.54
C LEU A 333 -10.92 -11.34 -5.37
N VAL A 334 -9.60 -11.55 -5.35
CA VAL A 334 -8.67 -10.77 -4.53
C VAL A 334 -7.67 -10.14 -5.48
N ASP A 335 -7.78 -8.83 -5.69
CA ASP A 335 -6.86 -8.06 -6.52
C ASP A 335 -6.26 -6.89 -5.74
N ALA A 336 -5.28 -7.22 -4.90
CA ALA A 336 -4.64 -6.24 -4.02
C ALA A 336 -3.67 -5.28 -4.73
N ALA A 337 -3.32 -5.58 -5.98
CA ALA A 337 -2.37 -4.78 -6.76
C ALA A 337 -3.03 -3.64 -7.53
N TYR A 338 -4.33 -3.75 -7.80
CA TYR A 338 -5.08 -2.72 -8.48
C TYR A 338 -5.26 -1.49 -7.57
N ASP A 339 -4.71 -0.33 -7.99
CA ASP A 339 -4.75 0.91 -7.21
C ASP A 339 -5.92 1.80 -7.64
N PRO A 340 -7.03 1.86 -6.88
CA PRO A 340 -8.22 2.62 -7.27
C PRO A 340 -7.97 4.14 -7.29
N ARG A 341 -6.90 4.63 -6.66
CA ARG A 341 -6.53 6.06 -6.66
C ARG A 341 -6.07 6.55 -8.03
N LYS A 342 -5.76 5.61 -8.93
CA LYS A 342 -5.32 5.91 -10.31
C LYS A 342 -6.48 6.00 -11.29
N ILE A 343 -7.71 5.69 -10.86
CA ILE A 343 -8.89 5.77 -11.72
C ILE A 343 -9.15 7.24 -12.09
N GLY A 344 -9.36 7.49 -13.38
CA GLY A 344 -9.62 8.83 -13.92
C GLY A 344 -8.42 9.79 -13.90
N ALA A 345 -7.23 9.35 -13.48
CA ALA A 345 -6.02 10.19 -13.48
C ALA A 345 -5.56 10.66 -14.89
N GLY A 346 -6.28 10.26 -15.95
CA GLY A 346 -5.84 10.34 -17.34
C GLY A 346 -4.62 9.46 -17.59
N THR A 347 -4.27 9.21 -18.84
CA THR A 347 -2.84 8.95 -19.11
C THR A 347 -2.08 10.18 -18.62
N PRO A 348 -1.06 10.05 -17.76
CA PRO A 348 -0.22 11.19 -17.41
C PRO A 348 0.18 11.88 -18.70
N ALA A 349 -0.01 13.20 -18.78
CA ALA A 349 0.57 13.95 -19.88
C ALA A 349 2.04 13.53 -19.98
N PRO A 350 2.54 13.16 -21.18
CA PRO A 350 3.92 12.76 -21.33
C PRO A 350 4.80 13.79 -20.64
N GLN A 351 5.52 13.37 -19.59
CA GLN A 351 6.34 14.31 -18.83
C GLN A 351 7.64 14.57 -19.60
N PRO A 352 8.19 15.79 -19.49
CA PRO A 352 9.57 16.04 -19.89
C PRO A 352 10.50 15.01 -19.21
N PRO A 353 11.60 14.64 -19.85
CA PRO A 353 12.54 13.68 -19.29
C PRO A 353 13.24 14.25 -18.05
N ASP A 354 13.63 13.37 -17.12
CA ASP A 354 14.49 13.72 -15.99
C ASP A 354 15.94 13.42 -16.34
N THR A 355 16.85 14.27 -15.87
CA THR A 355 18.30 14.13 -16.07
C THR A 355 18.98 13.65 -14.79
N THR A 356 19.96 12.75 -14.92
CA THR A 356 20.78 12.29 -13.79
C THR A 356 22.26 12.39 -14.13
N ILE A 357 23.06 12.99 -13.25
CA ILE A 357 24.53 12.94 -13.33
C ILE A 357 24.99 11.59 -12.77
N THR A 358 25.65 10.79 -13.61
CA THR A 358 26.14 9.45 -13.29
C THR A 358 27.66 9.39 -13.08
N GLY A 359 28.38 10.46 -13.41
CA GLY A 359 29.80 10.62 -13.11
C GLY A 359 30.19 12.10 -13.06
N ASN A 360 31.07 12.46 -12.14
CA ASN A 360 31.48 13.85 -11.86
C ASN A 360 32.93 13.93 -11.33
N PRO A 361 33.55 15.12 -11.34
CA PRO A 361 34.86 15.35 -10.72
C PRO A 361 34.83 15.26 -9.20
N THR A 362 35.94 14.90 -8.58
CA THR A 362 36.12 15.00 -7.13
C THR A 362 35.98 16.46 -6.66
N ASN A 363 35.39 16.67 -5.49
CA ASN A 363 35.24 17.98 -4.88
C ASN A 363 35.82 17.98 -3.46
N PRO A 364 36.83 18.81 -3.14
CA PRO A 364 37.59 19.67 -4.06
C PRO A 364 38.58 18.88 -4.93
N THR A 365 39.20 19.54 -5.92
CA THR A 365 40.25 18.96 -6.77
C THR A 365 41.32 20.00 -7.10
N THR A 366 42.55 19.59 -7.39
CA THR A 366 43.56 20.47 -8.01
C THR A 366 43.58 20.32 -9.54
N SER A 367 42.77 19.43 -10.09
CA SER A 367 42.62 19.26 -11.54
C SER A 367 41.92 20.47 -12.14
N THR A 368 42.57 21.11 -13.10
CA THR A 368 41.94 22.15 -13.95
C THR A 368 41.10 21.55 -15.07
N THR A 369 40.84 20.24 -15.03
CA THR A 369 39.97 19.50 -15.95
C THR A 369 38.85 18.79 -15.19
N ALA A 370 37.67 18.71 -15.82
CA ALA A 370 36.48 18.08 -15.26
C ALA A 370 35.77 17.25 -16.34
N GLN A 371 35.30 16.05 -16.00
CA GLN A 371 34.48 15.21 -16.88
C GLN A 371 33.17 14.85 -16.18
N PHE A 372 32.09 14.91 -16.93
CA PHE A 372 30.74 14.58 -16.49
C PHE A 372 30.14 13.50 -17.37
N SER A 373 29.53 12.49 -16.74
CA SER A 373 28.63 11.54 -17.40
C SER A 373 27.23 11.74 -16.84
N PHE A 374 26.23 11.64 -17.71
CA PHE A 374 24.83 11.81 -17.36
C PHE A 374 23.91 10.99 -18.27
N THR A 375 22.71 10.71 -17.78
CA THR A 375 21.66 9.92 -18.45
C THR A 375 20.31 10.62 -18.37
N SER A 376 19.35 10.17 -19.18
CA SER A 376 17.97 10.64 -19.19
C SER A 376 17.02 9.47 -18.99
N THR A 377 15.84 9.72 -18.41
CA THR A 377 14.73 8.75 -18.36
C THR A 377 14.12 8.47 -19.74
N SER A 378 14.40 9.31 -20.74
CA SER A 378 13.97 9.16 -22.14
C SER A 378 15.15 8.79 -23.04
N ALA A 379 15.04 7.65 -23.72
CA ALA A 379 16.06 7.15 -24.65
C ALA A 379 16.25 8.04 -25.89
N SER A 380 15.25 8.87 -26.22
CA SER A 380 15.29 9.81 -27.35
C SER A 380 15.72 11.22 -26.96
N ALA A 381 16.08 11.46 -25.69
CA ALA A 381 16.41 12.79 -25.22
C ALA A 381 17.73 13.33 -25.78
N THR A 382 17.76 14.65 -25.99
CA THR A 382 18.98 15.43 -26.23
C THR A 382 19.36 16.19 -24.97
N PHE A 383 20.64 16.56 -24.78
CA PHE A 383 21.10 17.25 -23.58
C PHE A 383 21.59 18.66 -23.87
N SER A 384 21.40 19.55 -22.90
CA SER A 384 22.06 20.85 -22.86
C SER A 384 22.76 21.05 -21.51
N CYS A 385 23.98 21.57 -21.56
CA CYS A 385 24.87 21.75 -20.42
C CYS A 385 25.18 23.23 -20.20
N SER A 386 25.40 23.61 -18.95
CA SER A 386 25.81 24.95 -18.50
C SER A 386 26.94 24.80 -17.49
N LEU A 387 27.99 25.61 -17.64
CA LEU A 387 29.09 25.74 -16.67
C LEU A 387 29.10 27.17 -16.14
N ASP A 388 29.17 27.36 -14.83
CA ASP A 388 29.36 28.65 -14.16
C ASP A 388 28.36 29.72 -14.56
N SER A 389 27.11 29.31 -14.76
CA SER A 389 26.00 30.17 -15.23
C SER A 389 26.12 30.66 -16.67
N ALA A 390 27.01 30.07 -17.47
CA ALA A 390 26.95 30.21 -18.92
C ALA A 390 25.58 29.73 -19.46
N PRO A 391 25.09 30.31 -20.57
CA PRO A 391 23.87 29.81 -21.21
C PRO A 391 23.95 28.32 -21.53
N PHE A 392 22.82 27.61 -21.40
CA PHE A 392 22.74 26.21 -21.77
C PHE A 392 23.07 26.02 -23.26
N ALA A 393 24.05 25.16 -23.55
CA ALA A 393 24.46 24.79 -24.90
C ALA A 393 24.35 23.27 -25.08
N THR A 394 24.08 22.81 -26.30
CA THR A 394 23.96 21.38 -26.61
C THR A 394 25.23 20.64 -26.22
N CYS A 395 25.08 19.49 -25.58
CA CYS A 395 26.18 18.64 -25.15
C CYS A 395 25.83 17.15 -25.29
N VAL A 396 26.84 16.29 -25.18
CA VAL A 396 26.69 14.82 -25.17
C VAL A 396 27.39 14.23 -23.96
N SER A 397 26.93 13.07 -23.50
CA SER A 397 27.55 12.33 -22.40
C SER A 397 28.61 11.38 -22.96
N PRO A 398 29.87 11.38 -22.45
CA PRO A 398 30.40 12.28 -21.43
C PRO A 398 30.82 13.66 -21.98
N MET A 399 30.68 14.70 -21.14
CA MET A 399 31.10 16.08 -21.42
C MET A 399 32.36 16.45 -20.61
N SER A 400 33.32 17.15 -21.21
CA SER A 400 34.58 17.53 -20.54
C SER A 400 34.86 19.03 -20.63
N TYR A 401 35.47 19.58 -19.58
CA TYR A 401 35.94 20.95 -19.47
C TYR A 401 37.42 20.98 -19.07
N SER A 402 38.16 21.98 -19.55
CA SER A 402 39.59 22.16 -19.29
C SER A 402 39.92 23.62 -19.04
N GLY A 403 41.04 23.89 -18.36
CA GLY A 403 41.47 25.26 -18.08
C GLY A 403 40.59 25.95 -17.04
N LEU A 404 39.98 25.18 -16.14
CA LEU A 404 39.19 25.70 -15.03
C LEU A 404 40.11 26.48 -14.08
N ALA A 405 39.72 27.71 -13.76
CA ALA A 405 40.45 28.56 -12.83
C ALA A 405 40.35 28.03 -11.40
N ALA A 406 41.21 28.49 -10.50
CA ALA A 406 40.99 28.22 -9.09
C ALA A 406 39.70 28.90 -8.61
N GLY A 407 38.86 28.18 -7.86
CA GLY A 407 37.58 28.67 -7.39
C GLY A 407 36.46 27.65 -7.52
N ALA A 408 35.24 28.08 -7.17
CA ALA A 408 34.04 27.25 -7.26
C ALA A 408 33.50 27.24 -8.70
N HIS A 409 33.16 26.04 -9.16
CA HIS A 409 32.54 25.79 -10.45
C HIS A 409 31.21 25.06 -10.26
N THR A 410 30.23 25.33 -11.12
CA THR A 410 28.92 24.66 -11.12
C THR A 410 28.55 24.19 -12.51
N PHE A 411 28.38 22.88 -12.65
CA PHE A 411 27.88 22.23 -13.85
C PHE A 411 26.39 21.95 -13.70
N ARG A 412 25.60 22.30 -14.70
CA ARG A 412 24.17 21.98 -14.82
C ARG A 412 23.92 21.26 -16.13
N VAL A 413 23.10 20.23 -16.13
CA VAL A 413 22.68 19.50 -17.34
C VAL A 413 21.19 19.23 -17.29
N ARG A 414 20.53 19.37 -18.44
CA ARG A 414 19.10 19.10 -18.61
C ARG A 414 18.83 18.37 -19.92
N ALA A 415 17.92 17.42 -19.88
CA ALA A 415 17.45 16.64 -21.00
C ALA A 415 16.24 17.30 -21.66
N SER A 416 16.05 17.06 -22.96
CA SER A 416 14.89 17.54 -23.71
C SER A 416 14.45 16.47 -24.71
N ASP A 417 13.14 16.23 -24.80
CA ASP A 417 12.55 15.39 -25.85
C ASP A 417 11.25 16.02 -26.39
N GLN A 418 10.44 15.24 -27.11
CA GLN A 418 9.17 15.69 -27.68
C GLN A 418 8.14 16.16 -26.64
N ASN A 419 8.31 15.79 -25.37
CA ASN A 419 7.41 16.10 -24.26
C ASN A 419 7.85 17.36 -23.49
N GLY A 420 9.03 17.91 -23.79
CA GLY A 420 9.51 19.16 -23.22
C GLY A 420 10.96 19.07 -22.73
N VAL A 421 11.36 20.11 -22.00
CA VAL A 421 12.68 20.22 -21.37
C VAL A 421 12.54 19.89 -19.88
N ASP A 422 13.49 19.13 -19.34
CA ASP A 422 13.62 18.86 -17.91
C ASP A 422 13.55 20.20 -17.13
N PRO A 423 12.51 20.41 -16.32
CA PRO A 423 12.33 21.64 -15.56
C PRO A 423 13.27 21.75 -14.35
N SER A 424 13.93 20.65 -13.99
CA SER A 424 14.84 20.51 -12.84
C SER A 424 16.22 20.01 -13.28
N PRO A 425 17.05 20.86 -13.91
CA PRO A 425 18.39 20.47 -14.35
C PRO A 425 19.21 19.83 -13.22
N ALA A 426 19.80 18.66 -13.48
CA ALA A 426 20.76 18.07 -12.58
C ALA A 426 21.98 18.98 -12.44
N SER A 427 22.41 19.24 -11.21
CA SER A 427 23.45 20.22 -10.89
C SER A 427 24.54 19.61 -10.01
N TYR A 428 25.79 19.99 -10.24
CA TYR A 428 26.93 19.62 -9.40
C TYR A 428 27.90 20.79 -9.26
N THR A 429 28.30 21.08 -8.03
CA THR A 429 29.25 22.15 -7.70
C THR A 429 30.54 21.55 -7.13
N TRP A 430 31.69 22.02 -7.61
CA TRP A 430 33.01 21.62 -7.10
C TRP A 430 33.97 22.79 -7.02
N THR A 431 35.07 22.63 -6.30
CA THR A 431 36.13 23.65 -6.18
C THR A 431 37.44 23.16 -6.77
N VAL A 432 38.04 23.97 -7.64
CA VAL A 432 39.42 23.79 -8.11
C VAL A 432 40.35 24.58 -7.18
N GLY A 433 41.21 23.89 -6.43
CA GLY A 433 42.14 24.49 -5.48
C GLY A 433 43.49 24.88 -6.09
N THR A 434 44.18 25.82 -5.44
CA THR A 434 45.61 26.09 -5.64
C THR A 434 46.43 25.26 -4.65
N THR A 435 47.63 24.80 -5.03
CA THR A 435 48.60 24.22 -4.08
C THR A 435 48.92 25.23 -2.95
N PRO A 436 49.09 24.80 -1.68
CA PRO A 436 49.22 25.71 -0.54
C PRO A 436 50.51 26.54 -0.55
N PRO A 437 50.56 27.70 0.14
CA PRO A 437 51.79 28.46 0.36
C PRO A 437 52.75 27.69 1.29
N PRO A 438 54.08 27.88 1.14
CA PRO A 438 55.03 27.33 2.11
C PRO A 438 54.85 28.05 3.45
N GLY A 439 54.43 27.33 4.49
CA GLY A 439 54.35 27.84 5.87
C GLY A 439 53.04 27.61 6.61
N ASP A 440 52.07 26.89 6.03
CA ASP A 440 50.86 26.54 6.77
C ASP A 440 51.17 25.55 7.90
N THR A 441 50.85 25.97 9.12
CA THR A 441 51.07 25.20 10.37
C THR A 441 49.79 25.04 11.17
N THR A 442 48.64 25.43 10.60
CA THR A 442 47.35 25.38 11.29
C THR A 442 46.67 24.05 10.96
N PRO A 443 46.36 23.20 11.95
CA PRO A 443 45.59 22.00 11.70
C PRO A 443 44.15 22.31 11.29
N PRO A 444 43.53 21.50 10.41
CA PRO A 444 42.11 21.60 10.10
C PRO A 444 41.24 21.12 11.26
N GLU A 445 39.98 21.57 11.30
CA GLU A 445 38.93 21.05 12.17
C GLU A 445 37.97 20.16 11.36
N THR A 446 37.67 18.97 11.85
CA THR A 446 36.76 18.02 11.21
C THR A 446 35.34 18.20 11.75
N THR A 447 34.32 18.07 10.90
CA THR A 447 32.91 18.14 11.33
C THR A 447 32.08 17.03 10.69
N ILE A 448 31.32 16.28 11.49
CA ILE A 448 30.30 15.35 10.98
C ILE A 448 29.03 16.13 10.65
N THR A 449 28.63 16.13 9.38
CA THR A 449 27.48 16.88 8.85
C THR A 449 26.22 16.03 8.74
N SER A 450 26.35 14.70 8.70
CA SER A 450 25.24 13.76 8.75
C SER A 450 25.69 12.42 9.31
N GLY A 451 24.81 11.72 9.99
CA GLY A 451 25.04 10.40 10.55
C GLY A 451 23.74 9.71 10.93
N PRO A 452 23.80 8.44 11.39
CA PRO A 452 22.62 7.72 11.85
C PRO A 452 21.97 8.42 13.05
N PRO A 453 20.66 8.22 13.28
CA PRO A 453 20.02 8.68 14.52
C PRO A 453 20.69 8.03 15.74
N ALA A 454 20.65 8.69 16.89
CA ALA A 454 21.31 8.24 18.14
C ALA A 454 20.92 6.79 18.54
N THR A 455 19.75 6.33 18.12
CA THR A 455 19.30 4.94 18.22
C THR A 455 18.68 4.50 16.89
N SER A 456 19.07 3.33 16.37
CA SER A 456 18.60 2.79 15.09
C SER A 456 18.47 1.26 15.16
N THR A 457 17.59 0.64 14.38
CA THR A 457 17.58 -0.83 14.17
C THR A 457 18.35 -1.25 12.92
N SER A 458 18.86 -0.28 12.13
CA SER A 458 19.66 -0.54 10.95
C SER A 458 21.04 -1.06 11.34
N THR A 459 21.44 -2.19 10.77
CA THR A 459 22.82 -2.71 10.87
C THR A 459 23.75 -2.05 9.84
N SER A 460 23.30 -0.98 9.20
CA SER A 460 24.12 -0.09 8.38
C SER A 460 24.07 1.34 8.88
N ALA A 461 25.18 2.06 8.71
CA ALA A 461 25.32 3.47 9.04
C ALA A 461 26.11 4.18 7.93
N SER A 462 25.75 5.43 7.64
CA SER A 462 26.47 6.28 6.70
C SER A 462 26.75 7.63 7.35
N PHE A 463 27.99 8.11 7.21
CA PHE A 463 28.47 9.35 7.78
C PHE A 463 28.90 10.29 6.67
N ALA A 464 28.35 11.50 6.65
CA ALA A 464 28.90 12.60 5.88
C ALA A 464 29.67 13.53 6.83
N PHE A 465 30.84 13.97 6.40
CA PHE A 465 31.72 14.86 7.15
C PHE A 465 32.49 15.80 6.21
N THR A 466 33.00 16.89 6.78
CA THR A 466 33.76 17.94 6.11
C THR A 466 34.97 18.36 6.95
N SER A 467 35.93 19.04 6.32
CA SER A 467 37.05 19.71 6.99
C SER A 467 36.86 21.23 6.88
N SER A 468 37.34 21.99 7.86
CA SER A 468 37.43 23.46 7.78
C SER A 468 38.39 23.93 6.68
N GLU A 469 39.28 23.06 6.21
CA GLU A 469 40.25 23.37 5.15
C GLU A 469 40.07 22.48 3.91
N ALA A 470 40.11 23.13 2.75
CA ALA A 470 39.97 22.47 1.46
C ALA A 470 41.16 21.54 1.17
N ASN A 471 40.92 20.47 0.41
CA ASN A 471 41.90 19.44 0.03
C ASN A 471 42.47 18.64 1.21
N SER A 472 41.79 18.64 2.36
CA SER A 472 42.12 17.73 3.45
C SER A 472 41.85 16.27 3.07
N THR A 473 42.73 15.38 3.51
CA THR A 473 42.49 13.92 3.50
C THR A 473 41.90 13.48 4.83
N PHE A 474 41.11 12.40 4.84
CA PHE A 474 40.45 11.92 6.05
C PHE A 474 40.92 10.54 6.47
N GLN A 475 40.98 10.33 7.78
CA GLN A 475 41.12 9.02 8.37
C GLN A 475 39.92 8.73 9.27
N CYS A 476 39.32 7.56 9.11
CA CYS A 476 38.16 7.11 9.86
C CYS A 476 38.51 5.96 10.80
N SER A 477 37.80 5.87 11.91
CA SER A 477 37.83 4.77 12.85
C SER A 477 36.39 4.42 13.26
N LEU A 478 36.06 3.14 13.26
CA LEU A 478 34.81 2.60 13.78
C LEU A 478 35.11 1.73 15.00
N ASP A 479 34.42 1.97 16.11
CA ASP A 479 34.47 1.19 17.35
C ASP A 479 35.90 1.01 17.91
N GLY A 480 36.74 2.03 17.74
CA GLY A 480 38.14 2.02 18.17
C GLY A 480 39.10 1.23 17.28
N ALA A 481 38.67 0.82 16.08
CA ALA A 481 39.54 0.21 15.09
C ALA A 481 40.68 1.15 14.64
N PRO A 482 41.79 0.61 14.09
CA PRO A 482 42.87 1.44 13.55
C PRO A 482 42.37 2.45 12.51
N ARG A 483 42.96 3.65 12.51
CA ARG A 483 42.66 4.71 11.54
C ARG A 483 42.95 4.23 10.12
N VAL A 484 41.95 4.32 9.24
CA VAL A 484 42.06 3.99 7.82
C VAL A 484 41.64 5.17 6.96
N ALA A 485 42.29 5.35 5.81
CA ALA A 485 41.90 6.40 4.86
C ALA A 485 40.45 6.19 4.40
N CYS A 486 39.67 7.27 4.38
CA CYS A 486 38.25 7.23 4.02
C CYS A 486 37.83 8.49 3.25
N THR A 487 36.65 8.43 2.64
CA THR A 487 36.03 9.55 1.92
C THR A 487 34.62 9.79 2.43
N SER A 488 34.18 11.04 2.41
CA SER A 488 32.79 11.42 2.74
C SER A 488 31.89 11.28 1.50
N PRO A 489 30.71 10.63 1.60
CA PRO A 489 30.21 9.91 2.77
C PRO A 489 30.84 8.51 2.94
N GLN A 490 31.07 8.11 4.18
CA GLN A 490 31.60 6.79 4.54
C GLN A 490 30.48 5.90 5.07
N ALA A 491 30.30 4.73 4.46
CA ALA A 491 29.29 3.74 4.87
C ALA A 491 29.90 2.52 5.56
N TYR A 492 29.12 1.95 6.48
CA TYR A 492 29.39 0.69 7.17
C TYR A 492 28.15 -0.20 7.10
N THR A 493 28.34 -1.50 6.98
CA THR A 493 27.28 -2.51 6.95
C THR A 493 27.64 -3.68 7.86
N GLY A 494 26.65 -4.46 8.28
CA GLY A 494 26.87 -5.61 9.16
C GLY A 494 27.24 -5.25 10.60
N LEU A 495 26.83 -4.07 11.07
CA LEU A 495 27.02 -3.62 12.44
C LEU A 495 26.21 -4.50 13.40
N ALA A 496 26.86 -4.94 14.48
CA ALA A 496 26.22 -5.75 15.51
C ALA A 496 25.20 -4.91 16.31
N ALA A 497 24.34 -5.57 17.08
CA ALA A 497 23.54 -4.86 18.07
C ALA A 497 24.45 -4.36 19.21
N GLY A 498 24.32 -3.09 19.58
CA GLY A 498 25.15 -2.47 20.60
C GLY A 498 25.43 -0.99 20.33
N SER A 499 26.22 -0.40 21.22
CA SER A 499 26.73 0.96 21.02
C SER A 499 27.90 0.93 20.04
N HIS A 500 27.86 1.84 19.09
CA HIS A 500 28.92 2.08 18.11
C HIS A 500 29.43 3.52 18.22
N ALA A 501 30.70 3.70 17.85
CA ALA A 501 31.38 4.99 17.85
C ALA A 501 32.14 5.18 16.54
N PHE A 502 31.76 6.21 15.78
CA PHE A 502 32.50 6.65 14.59
C PHE A 502 33.35 7.86 14.96
N SER A 503 34.59 7.88 14.50
CA SER A 503 35.52 9.00 14.67
C SER A 503 36.23 9.28 13.35
N VAL A 504 36.39 10.56 13.02
CA VAL A 504 37.06 11.01 11.80
C VAL A 504 37.97 12.20 12.08
N TRP A 505 39.13 12.23 11.42
CA TRP A 505 40.13 13.30 11.45
C TRP A 505 40.46 13.74 10.05
N ALA A 506 40.74 15.04 9.88
CA ALA A 506 41.27 15.63 8.67
C ALA A 506 42.80 15.82 8.78
N THR A 507 43.50 15.77 7.66
CA THR A 507 44.88 16.26 7.51
C THR A 507 44.93 17.12 6.28
N ASP A 508 45.35 18.37 6.44
CA ASP A 508 45.39 19.35 5.36
C ASP A 508 46.45 18.97 4.30
N ALA A 509 46.54 19.78 3.25
CA ALA A 509 47.51 19.58 2.17
C ALA A 509 48.96 19.91 2.57
N ALA A 510 49.19 20.62 3.68
CA ALA A 510 50.51 20.93 4.24
C ALA A 510 51.02 19.84 5.21
N GLY A 511 50.15 18.89 5.58
CA GLY A 511 50.44 17.78 6.49
C GLY A 511 50.07 18.06 7.95
N ASN A 512 49.37 19.16 8.26
CA ASN A 512 48.87 19.40 9.60
C ASN A 512 47.62 18.55 9.84
N ALA A 513 47.63 17.76 10.92
CA ALA A 513 46.57 16.83 11.24
C ALA A 513 45.70 17.36 12.39
N ASP A 514 44.39 17.24 12.22
CA ASP A 514 43.42 17.50 13.27
C ASP A 514 43.75 16.65 14.51
N ALA A 515 43.97 17.34 15.63
CA ALA A 515 44.31 16.69 16.89
C ALA A 515 43.08 16.05 17.56
N THR A 516 41.88 16.53 17.25
CA THR A 516 40.62 16.18 17.91
C THR A 516 39.65 15.55 16.91
N ALA A 517 39.18 14.33 17.20
CA ALA A 517 38.27 13.68 16.28
C ALA A 517 36.88 14.34 16.32
N ALA A 518 36.27 14.54 15.16
CA ALA A 518 34.82 14.61 15.11
C ALA A 518 34.28 13.19 15.38
N ALA A 519 33.50 13.04 16.43
CA ALA A 519 33.00 11.75 16.87
C ALA A 519 31.48 11.76 17.02
N GLN A 520 30.86 10.66 16.60
CA GLN A 520 29.44 10.40 16.82
C GLN A 520 29.26 9.00 17.37
N THR A 521 28.47 8.89 18.43
CA THR A 521 28.02 7.60 18.96
C THR A 521 26.57 7.37 18.58
N TRP A 522 26.23 6.12 18.32
CA TRP A 522 24.85 5.68 18.15
C TRP A 522 24.70 4.27 18.71
N THR A 523 23.47 3.86 18.97
CA THR A 523 23.16 2.50 19.36
C THR A 523 22.41 1.83 18.21
N VAL A 524 22.97 0.74 17.68
CA VAL A 524 22.18 -0.22 16.92
C VAL A 524 21.43 -1.03 17.96
N SER A 525 20.17 -0.69 18.17
CA SER A 525 19.30 -1.50 19.02
C SER A 525 19.29 -2.91 18.43
N PRO A 526 19.40 -3.98 19.26
CA PRO A 526 19.05 -5.30 18.77
C PRO A 526 17.70 -5.16 18.11
N SER A 527 17.52 -5.76 16.93
CA SER A 527 16.21 -5.90 16.35
C SER A 527 15.34 -6.51 17.44
N THR A 528 14.53 -5.69 18.10
CA THR A 528 13.59 -6.19 19.09
C THR A 528 12.77 -7.22 18.33
N PRO A 529 12.76 -8.51 18.72
CA PRO A 529 11.87 -9.48 18.11
C PRO A 529 10.46 -9.06 18.51
N GLY A 530 9.90 -8.13 17.74
CA GLY A 530 8.67 -7.39 18.03
C GLY A 530 7.92 -7.01 16.76
N GLY A 531 8.60 -6.94 15.60
CA GLY A 531 7.95 -7.30 14.34
C GLY A 531 8.02 -8.82 14.21
N GLY A 532 6.90 -9.51 14.38
CA GLY A 532 6.85 -10.97 14.25
C GLY A 532 7.37 -11.43 12.88
N ILE A 533 7.69 -12.72 12.75
CA ILE A 533 7.99 -13.31 11.44
C ILE A 533 6.72 -13.20 10.58
N VAL A 534 6.81 -12.56 9.42
CA VAL A 534 5.66 -12.36 8.52
C VAL A 534 5.85 -13.21 7.27
N ARG A 535 4.79 -13.93 6.88
CA ARG A 535 4.69 -14.57 5.57
C ARG A 535 4.20 -13.54 4.55
N GLU A 536 5.08 -13.18 3.62
CA GLU A 536 4.90 -12.03 2.73
C GLU A 536 4.19 -12.40 1.43
N SER A 537 4.84 -13.22 0.59
CA SER A 537 4.40 -13.53 -0.76
C SER A 537 4.65 -15.00 -1.09
N VAL A 538 3.90 -15.52 -2.05
CA VAL A 538 3.92 -16.94 -2.43
C VAL A 538 3.97 -17.06 -3.94
N SER A 539 4.68 -18.05 -4.43
CA SER A 539 4.63 -18.46 -5.83
C SER A 539 4.47 -19.97 -5.89
N GLN A 540 3.70 -20.45 -6.86
CA GLN A 540 3.40 -21.87 -7.01
C GLN A 540 3.51 -22.28 -8.47
N ALA A 541 3.83 -23.55 -8.69
CA ALA A 541 3.80 -24.15 -10.01
C ALA A 541 3.40 -25.61 -9.93
N THR A 542 2.72 -26.08 -10.97
CA THR A 542 2.37 -27.48 -11.16
C THR A 542 2.69 -27.85 -12.60
N ASN A 543 3.37 -28.97 -12.81
CA ASN A 543 3.58 -29.50 -14.15
C ASN A 543 2.26 -30.07 -14.67
N THR A 544 1.61 -29.33 -15.57
CA THR A 544 0.39 -29.76 -16.29
C THR A 544 0.69 -30.69 -17.47
N SER A 545 1.96 -30.83 -17.82
CA SER A 545 2.49 -31.78 -18.80
C SER A 545 3.65 -32.57 -18.18
N ALA A 546 3.87 -33.80 -18.66
CA ALA A 546 4.92 -34.67 -18.16
C ALA A 546 6.31 -34.00 -18.27
N SER A 547 6.90 -33.64 -17.14
CA SER A 547 8.21 -32.97 -17.08
C SER A 547 8.96 -33.34 -15.81
N THR A 548 10.25 -33.64 -15.96
CA THR A 548 11.20 -33.92 -14.87
C THR A 548 11.77 -32.66 -14.22
N THR A 549 11.35 -31.48 -14.66
CA THR A 549 11.76 -30.20 -14.07
C THR A 549 10.52 -29.44 -13.60
N LEU A 550 10.52 -29.00 -12.35
CA LEU A 550 9.52 -28.10 -11.77
C LEU A 550 10.15 -26.72 -11.57
N ALA A 551 9.73 -25.75 -12.38
CA ALA A 551 10.16 -24.35 -12.24
C ALA A 551 9.10 -23.54 -11.49
N ILE A 552 9.45 -23.04 -10.31
CA ILE A 552 8.58 -22.17 -9.51
C ILE A 552 9.11 -20.73 -9.62
N PRO A 553 8.27 -19.74 -9.98
CA PRO A 553 8.68 -18.33 -9.99
C PRO A 553 9.19 -17.87 -8.62
N LYS A 554 10.12 -16.91 -8.62
CA LYS A 554 10.50 -16.22 -7.39
C LYS A 554 9.29 -15.43 -6.85
N PRO A 555 8.98 -15.51 -5.54
CA PRO A 555 7.94 -14.68 -4.95
C PRO A 555 8.16 -13.17 -5.18
N ALA A 556 7.08 -12.40 -5.20
CA ALA A 556 7.16 -10.96 -5.35
C ALA A 556 7.92 -10.31 -4.18
N ASN A 557 8.65 -9.23 -4.48
CA ASN A 557 9.33 -8.37 -3.50
C ASN A 557 10.38 -9.07 -2.62
N VAL A 558 10.96 -10.18 -3.07
CA VAL A 558 12.09 -10.82 -2.36
C VAL A 558 13.24 -9.83 -2.25
N ALA A 559 13.59 -9.49 -1.02
CA ALA A 559 14.72 -8.65 -0.63
C ALA A 559 15.85 -9.52 -0.06
N GLN A 560 17.06 -8.96 -0.03
CA GLN A 560 18.20 -9.62 0.59
C GLN A 560 17.90 -9.88 2.07
N GLY A 561 18.19 -11.10 2.53
CA GLY A 561 17.97 -11.53 3.91
C GLY A 561 16.63 -12.21 4.17
N ASP A 562 15.67 -12.14 3.25
CA ASP A 562 14.40 -12.87 3.40
C ASP A 562 14.61 -14.38 3.42
N VAL A 563 13.79 -15.10 4.18
CA VAL A 563 13.79 -16.56 4.19
C VAL A 563 12.77 -17.07 3.20
N LEU A 564 13.20 -17.87 2.23
CA LEU A 564 12.35 -18.58 1.29
C LEU A 564 12.19 -20.02 1.77
N VAL A 565 10.95 -20.51 1.88
CA VAL A 565 10.66 -21.91 2.19
C VAL A 565 9.87 -22.52 1.04
N SER A 566 10.28 -23.68 0.56
CA SER A 566 9.61 -24.40 -0.52
C SER A 566 9.06 -25.74 -0.05
N CYS A 567 7.84 -26.05 -0.50
CA CYS A 567 7.20 -27.35 -0.36
C CYS A 567 6.95 -27.94 -1.75
N ILE A 568 7.46 -29.15 -2.01
CA ILE A 568 7.33 -29.82 -3.32
C ILE A 568 6.71 -31.19 -3.12
N ALA A 569 5.65 -31.46 -3.86
CA ALA A 569 4.97 -32.74 -3.91
C ALA A 569 5.23 -33.43 -5.25
N LEU A 570 5.57 -34.71 -5.20
CA LEU A 570 5.74 -35.57 -6.36
C LEU A 570 4.72 -36.70 -6.34
N ASN A 571 4.15 -37.00 -7.50
CA ASN A 571 3.45 -38.25 -7.74
C ASN A 571 4.47 -39.34 -8.10
N GLY A 572 4.99 -40.04 -7.08
CA GLY A 572 6.09 -40.99 -7.24
C GLY A 572 7.46 -40.33 -7.41
N GLY A 573 8.45 -41.09 -7.88
CA GLY A 573 9.82 -40.57 -8.14
C GLY A 573 10.56 -40.06 -6.90
N THR A 574 11.59 -39.23 -7.12
CA THR A 574 12.41 -38.57 -6.09
C THR A 574 12.98 -37.24 -6.57
N ILE A 575 13.40 -36.38 -5.63
CA ILE A 575 14.32 -35.26 -5.91
C ILE A 575 15.72 -35.71 -5.45
N PRO A 576 16.68 -35.98 -6.35
CA PRO A 576 18.07 -36.25 -5.98
C PRO A 576 18.66 -35.11 -5.16
N LEU A 577 19.76 -35.34 -4.42
CA LEU A 577 20.41 -34.27 -3.64
C LEU A 577 20.88 -33.10 -4.53
N THR A 578 21.32 -33.40 -5.75
CA THR A 578 21.70 -32.43 -6.78
C THR A 578 20.50 -31.85 -7.55
N GLY A 579 19.28 -32.31 -7.26
CA GLY A 579 18.06 -31.86 -7.93
C GLY A 579 17.47 -30.58 -7.36
N ALA A 580 18.04 -30.02 -6.29
CA ALA A 580 17.64 -28.71 -5.77
C ALA A 580 18.43 -27.59 -6.48
N PRO A 581 17.81 -26.42 -6.73
CA PRO A 581 18.52 -25.27 -7.28
C PRO A 581 19.63 -24.78 -6.35
N THR A 582 20.68 -24.18 -6.92
CA THR A 582 21.82 -23.66 -6.17
C THR A 582 21.39 -22.72 -5.04
N GLY A 583 21.96 -22.92 -3.85
CA GLY A 583 21.66 -22.10 -2.66
C GLY A 583 20.43 -22.53 -1.87
N TRP A 584 19.73 -23.59 -2.28
CA TRP A 584 18.64 -24.19 -1.51
C TRP A 584 19.14 -25.38 -0.68
N THR A 585 18.67 -25.46 0.56
CA THR A 585 18.98 -26.53 1.50
C THR A 585 17.74 -27.35 1.77
N ARG A 586 17.86 -28.69 1.77
CA ARG A 586 16.75 -29.59 2.08
C ARG A 586 16.52 -29.64 3.60
N LEU A 587 15.30 -29.36 4.03
CA LEU A 587 14.87 -29.44 5.43
C LEU A 587 14.36 -30.83 5.79
N ALA A 588 13.47 -31.36 4.96
CA ALA A 588 12.78 -32.63 5.22
C ALA A 588 12.39 -33.31 3.91
N ALA A 589 12.19 -34.63 3.98
CA ALA A 589 11.61 -35.40 2.90
C ALA A 589 10.73 -36.52 3.47
N VAL A 590 9.48 -36.57 3.03
CA VAL A 590 8.51 -37.61 3.37
C VAL A 590 8.36 -38.52 2.17
N THR A 591 9.02 -39.67 2.22
CA THR A 591 9.16 -40.59 1.07
C THR A 591 8.70 -42.01 1.36
N THR A 592 8.16 -42.26 2.56
CA THR A 592 7.76 -43.58 3.05
C THR A 592 6.47 -44.10 2.42
N ILE A 593 5.63 -43.23 1.87
CA ILE A 593 4.47 -43.61 1.04
C ILE A 593 4.79 -43.46 -0.45
N ALA A 594 4.13 -44.25 -1.29
CA ALA A 594 4.39 -44.24 -2.73
C ALA A 594 3.99 -42.93 -3.41
N ASN A 595 2.87 -42.33 -3.00
CA ASN A 595 2.32 -41.09 -3.56
C ASN A 595 1.34 -40.45 -2.54
N PRO A 596 1.43 -39.13 -2.23
CA PRO A 596 2.45 -38.20 -2.70
C PRO A 596 3.71 -38.25 -1.84
N LYS A 597 4.87 -38.00 -2.47
CA LYS A 597 6.13 -37.76 -1.75
C LYS A 597 6.34 -36.27 -1.60
N VAL A 598 6.70 -35.80 -0.40
CA VAL A 598 6.82 -34.36 -0.10
C VAL A 598 8.25 -34.01 0.29
N TYR A 599 8.75 -32.88 -0.19
CA TYR A 599 10.08 -32.36 0.12
C TYR A 599 9.95 -30.91 0.59
N GLY A 600 10.63 -30.59 1.70
CA GLY A 600 10.76 -29.23 2.22
C GLY A 600 12.17 -28.70 1.99
N PHE A 601 12.28 -27.46 1.51
CA PHE A 601 13.55 -26.78 1.30
C PHE A 601 13.49 -25.36 1.88
N TYR A 602 14.64 -24.78 2.17
CA TYR A 602 14.75 -23.36 2.44
C TYR A 602 15.97 -22.72 1.78
N LYS A 603 15.94 -21.40 1.68
CA LYS A 603 17.05 -20.55 1.23
C LYS A 603 16.95 -19.19 1.91
N VAL A 604 18.07 -18.58 2.27
CA VAL A 604 18.13 -17.16 2.60
C VAL A 604 18.43 -16.38 1.31
N ALA A 605 17.61 -15.39 1.01
CA ALA A 605 17.73 -14.57 -0.19
C ALA A 605 18.98 -13.70 -0.13
N THR A 606 19.68 -13.63 -1.25
CA THR A 606 20.86 -12.80 -1.47
C THR A 606 20.48 -11.49 -2.14
N ALA A 607 21.46 -10.61 -2.38
CA ALA A 607 21.23 -9.36 -3.10
C ALA A 607 20.76 -9.55 -4.56
N SER A 608 20.94 -10.75 -5.12
CA SER A 608 20.53 -11.07 -6.49
C SER A 608 19.90 -12.46 -6.54
N GLU A 609 18.58 -12.50 -6.74
CA GLU A 609 17.82 -13.74 -6.83
C GLU A 609 17.25 -13.96 -8.23
N ALA A 610 17.37 -15.19 -8.71
CA ALA A 610 16.90 -15.63 -10.03
C ALA A 610 15.39 -15.38 -10.19
N ALA A 611 14.93 -15.19 -11.43
CA ALA A 611 13.50 -14.99 -11.72
C ALA A 611 12.64 -16.22 -11.39
N SER A 612 13.22 -17.42 -11.42
CA SER A 612 12.59 -18.67 -11.04
C SER A 612 13.63 -19.67 -10.49
N TYR A 613 13.15 -20.65 -9.72
CA TYR A 613 13.96 -21.74 -9.19
C TYR A 613 13.45 -23.07 -9.74
N SER A 614 14.36 -23.89 -10.25
CA SER A 614 14.03 -25.15 -10.91
C SER A 614 14.51 -26.34 -10.09
N TRP A 615 13.58 -27.23 -9.73
CA TRP A 615 13.90 -28.53 -9.15
C TRP A 615 13.89 -29.60 -10.22
N THR A 616 14.96 -30.39 -10.27
CA THR A 616 15.05 -31.58 -11.12
C THR A 616 14.62 -32.80 -10.32
N THR A 617 13.68 -33.56 -10.88
CA THR A 617 13.02 -34.69 -10.22
C THR A 617 13.00 -35.90 -11.17
N THR A 618 12.85 -37.11 -10.62
CA THR A 618 12.60 -38.32 -11.42
C THR A 618 11.11 -38.57 -11.64
N SER A 619 10.23 -37.72 -11.11
CA SER A 619 8.79 -37.74 -11.39
C SER A 619 8.50 -36.84 -12.59
N THR A 620 7.54 -37.24 -13.42
CA THR A 620 7.02 -36.37 -14.48
C THR A 620 5.79 -35.57 -14.05
N ALA A 621 5.23 -35.87 -12.87
CA ALA A 621 4.09 -35.20 -12.28
C ALA A 621 4.49 -34.63 -10.90
N SER A 622 4.58 -33.31 -10.83
CA SER A 622 5.03 -32.59 -9.65
C SER A 622 4.35 -31.24 -9.54
N GLY A 623 4.25 -30.74 -8.32
CA GLY A 623 3.82 -29.39 -8.03
C GLY A 623 4.42 -28.91 -6.72
N GLY A 624 4.45 -27.61 -6.52
CA GLY A 624 5.03 -27.04 -5.32
C GLY A 624 4.85 -25.54 -5.24
N ALA A 625 5.28 -25.00 -4.12
CA ALA A 625 5.27 -23.57 -3.84
C ALA A 625 6.56 -23.10 -3.18
N ILE A 626 6.81 -21.81 -3.27
CA ILE A 626 7.81 -21.06 -2.50
C ILE A 626 7.07 -19.94 -1.76
N ALA A 627 7.24 -19.88 -0.44
CA ALA A 627 6.78 -18.76 0.37
C ALA A 627 7.98 -17.92 0.84
N ARG A 628 7.83 -16.60 0.79
CA ARG A 628 8.76 -15.60 1.30
C ARG A 628 8.38 -15.21 2.72
N TYR A 629 9.37 -15.14 3.60
CA TYR A 629 9.21 -14.70 4.97
C TYR A 629 10.19 -13.57 5.29
N SER A 630 9.66 -12.46 5.80
CA SER A 630 10.44 -11.37 6.37
C SER A 630 10.55 -11.53 7.88
N GLY A 631 11.54 -10.89 8.49
CA GLY A 631 11.76 -10.96 9.95
C GLY A 631 12.27 -12.32 10.46
N ALA A 632 12.50 -13.30 9.58
CA ALA A 632 13.16 -14.56 9.90
C ALA A 632 14.62 -14.55 9.46
N SER A 633 15.49 -15.22 10.22
CA SER A 633 16.91 -15.43 9.89
C SER A 633 17.19 -16.82 9.31
N GLY A 634 16.24 -17.72 9.43
CA GLY A 634 16.31 -19.11 8.96
C GLY A 634 15.52 -20.06 9.87
N PRO A 635 15.50 -21.35 9.54
CA PRO A 635 14.93 -22.38 10.40
C PRO A 635 15.83 -22.61 11.63
N ASP A 636 15.23 -22.77 12.81
CA ASP A 636 15.90 -22.82 14.11
C ASP A 636 15.95 -24.23 14.74
N GLY A 637 15.59 -25.28 13.99
CA GLY A 637 15.56 -26.65 14.51
C GLY A 637 15.29 -27.74 13.46
N THR A 638 15.16 -28.98 13.92
CA THR A 638 14.84 -30.14 13.08
C THR A 638 13.36 -30.19 12.72
N ALA A 639 13.05 -30.34 11.43
CA ALA A 639 11.69 -30.56 10.96
C ALA A 639 11.16 -31.94 11.39
N THR A 640 9.90 -32.00 11.82
CA THR A 640 9.18 -33.26 12.01
C THR A 640 8.36 -33.59 10.77
N SER A 641 8.04 -34.87 10.60
CA SER A 641 7.22 -35.31 9.48
C SER A 641 6.39 -36.53 9.84
N ALA A 642 5.24 -36.66 9.18
CA ALA A 642 4.40 -37.85 9.22
C ALA A 642 3.86 -38.18 7.83
N SER A 643 3.53 -39.45 7.64
CA SER A 643 2.77 -39.94 6.48
C SER A 643 1.76 -40.98 6.95
N GLY A 644 0.71 -41.19 6.16
CA GLY A 644 -0.35 -42.14 6.46
C GLY A 644 -1.05 -42.61 5.20
N GLY A 645 -1.89 -43.64 5.37
CA GLY A 645 -2.81 -44.09 4.32
C GLY A 645 -3.95 -43.10 4.08
N ALA A 646 -4.94 -43.50 3.28
CA ALA A 646 -6.13 -42.69 3.03
C ALA A 646 -6.88 -42.39 4.33
N ALA A 647 -7.00 -41.10 4.66
CA ALA A 647 -7.67 -40.61 5.86
C ALA A 647 -8.22 -39.20 5.61
N SER A 648 -9.22 -38.79 6.40
CA SER A 648 -9.80 -37.43 6.36
C SER A 648 -9.09 -36.44 7.28
N SER A 649 -8.07 -36.89 8.01
CA SER A 649 -7.22 -36.06 8.87
C SER A 649 -5.82 -36.68 8.98
N GLY A 650 -4.85 -35.85 9.34
CA GLY A 650 -3.47 -36.29 9.58
C GLY A 650 -2.87 -35.54 10.76
N THR A 651 -1.96 -36.19 11.48
CA THR A 651 -1.26 -35.60 12.62
C THR A 651 0.24 -35.64 12.35
N VAL A 652 0.89 -34.48 12.46
CA VAL A 652 2.35 -34.37 12.42
C VAL A 652 2.84 -34.13 13.85
N PRO A 653 3.89 -34.83 14.31
CA PRO A 653 4.48 -34.57 15.63
C PRO A 653 4.82 -33.09 15.80
N ALA A 654 4.51 -32.53 16.97
CA ALA A 654 4.83 -31.14 17.26
C ALA A 654 6.34 -30.90 17.19
N VAL A 655 6.72 -29.71 16.71
CA VAL A 655 8.10 -29.21 16.79
C VAL A 655 8.20 -28.35 18.05
N THR A 656 9.23 -28.57 18.86
CA THR A 656 9.53 -27.71 20.01
C THR A 656 10.57 -26.68 19.56
N SER A 657 10.19 -25.41 19.45
CA SER A 657 11.17 -24.33 19.25
C SER A 657 11.71 -23.88 20.60
N THR A 658 13.03 -23.72 20.69
CA THR A 658 13.70 -23.09 21.84
C THR A 658 13.78 -21.57 21.71
N THR A 659 13.26 -21.02 20.61
CA THR A 659 13.34 -19.59 20.26
C THR A 659 11.97 -18.95 20.48
N ALA A 660 11.92 -17.94 21.35
CA ALA A 660 10.70 -17.14 21.51
C ALA A 660 10.30 -16.49 20.17
N ASN A 661 9.00 -16.44 19.88
CA ASN A 661 8.43 -15.87 18.65
C ASN A 661 8.82 -16.59 17.34
N ALA A 662 9.29 -17.84 17.41
CA ALA A 662 9.44 -18.68 16.21
C ALA A 662 8.08 -18.95 15.56
N MET A 663 8.08 -18.97 14.22
CA MET A 663 6.89 -19.30 13.43
C MET A 663 7.01 -20.72 12.91
N LEU A 664 5.96 -21.51 13.13
CA LEU A 664 5.86 -22.86 12.61
C LEU A 664 5.43 -22.83 11.14
N VAL A 665 6.21 -23.51 10.29
CA VAL A 665 5.89 -23.68 8.86
C VAL A 665 5.68 -25.16 8.58
N GLY A 666 4.59 -25.49 7.90
CA GLY A 666 4.23 -26.86 7.53
C GLY A 666 4.10 -27.04 6.03
N CYS A 667 4.50 -28.22 5.53
CA CYS A 667 4.19 -28.68 4.18
C CYS A 667 3.19 -29.84 4.29
N MET A 668 2.10 -29.78 3.51
CA MET A 668 1.13 -30.88 3.40
C MET A 668 0.86 -31.18 1.92
N SER A 669 0.70 -32.45 1.60
CA SER A 669 0.23 -32.90 0.28
C SER A 669 -0.68 -34.10 0.45
N VAL A 670 -1.71 -34.16 -0.38
CA VAL A 670 -2.62 -35.30 -0.46
C VAL A 670 -2.78 -35.71 -1.92
N ASN A 671 -3.00 -37.00 -2.15
CA ASN A 671 -3.35 -37.51 -3.47
C ASN A 671 -4.88 -37.56 -3.58
N SER A 672 -5.50 -36.47 -4.01
CA SER A 672 -6.95 -36.36 -4.19
C SER A 672 -7.32 -35.61 -5.48
N GLY A 673 -8.44 -35.98 -6.11
CA GLY A 673 -9.00 -35.27 -7.27
C GLY A 673 -9.74 -33.97 -6.91
N SER A 674 -10.05 -33.77 -5.63
CA SER A 674 -10.58 -32.52 -5.05
C SER A 674 -10.21 -32.50 -3.57
N VAL A 675 -9.66 -31.40 -3.07
CA VAL A 675 -9.33 -31.29 -1.64
C VAL A 675 -9.68 -29.93 -1.08
N THR A 676 -10.36 -29.95 0.06
CA THR A 676 -10.40 -28.85 1.02
C THR A 676 -9.56 -29.31 2.21
N LEU A 677 -8.47 -28.61 2.51
CA LEU A 677 -7.70 -28.84 3.72
C LEU A 677 -8.12 -27.81 4.76
N THR A 678 -8.14 -28.22 6.02
CA THR A 678 -8.34 -27.31 7.15
C THR A 678 -7.07 -27.35 7.97
N SER A 679 -6.41 -26.20 8.12
CA SER A 679 -5.22 -26.08 8.95
C SER A 679 -5.58 -26.21 10.44
N PRO A 680 -4.65 -26.65 11.29
CA PRO A 680 -4.81 -26.56 12.73
C PRO A 680 -5.11 -25.13 13.17
N ALA A 681 -5.85 -24.96 14.28
CA ALA A 681 -6.13 -23.66 14.86
C ALA A 681 -4.82 -22.87 15.09
N GLY A 682 -4.79 -21.61 14.65
CA GLY A 682 -3.61 -20.74 14.73
C GLY A 682 -2.61 -20.90 13.56
N MET A 683 -2.86 -21.79 12.60
CA MET A 683 -2.10 -21.86 11.34
C MET A 683 -2.93 -21.37 10.15
N THR A 684 -2.31 -20.59 9.28
CA THR A 684 -2.93 -20.10 8.03
C THR A 684 -2.46 -20.95 6.85
N GLN A 685 -3.40 -21.52 6.09
CA GLN A 685 -3.09 -22.24 4.85
C GLN A 685 -2.77 -21.27 3.71
N ALA A 686 -1.82 -21.67 2.88
CA ALA A 686 -1.41 -20.98 1.65
C ALA A 686 -2.45 -21.03 0.54
#